data_AF-A0ABC9GGF0-F1
#
_entry.id   AF-A0ABC9GGF0-F1
#
_cell.length_a   1.000
_cell.length_b   1.000
_cell.length_c   1.000
_cell.angle_alpha   90.00
_cell.angle_beta   90.00
_cell.angle_gamma   90.00
#
_symmetry.space_group_name_H-M   'P 1'
#
loop_
_entity.id
_entity.type
_entity.pdbx_description
1 polymer ?
#
loop_
_entity_poly.entity_id
_entity_poly.type
_entity_poly.pdbx_seq_one_letter_code
_entity_poly.pdbx_strand_id
1 'polypeptide(L)'
;MATTAAPADADPPECPVCLSPFDAASAVPRVLPCGHSLCGPCIAALPPASAAAASSSLRCPLCSQCVPFSRALGPSSLPKNLALLALLPSSSPSPSRAPTAAAPPPLPLPLRAAQSRLLSRFRHAVLPESASPLRSAPTTARLAFGSLGSDLDAPWFCARGRPVSLLPIETHPGEGRPLAEQGAAFYRPSHAARVLAAIGALSDAAKEELAGLIASSARLARRVCRIYGVWMDPEAPPLWMVSEHHPRSVSQLMEDEMINGEETVAQIGFVVMEACEVMMRLHGEGLVLGCLGLDCFCLDEFGHCLLDFSHVLALCRGVRAEANSHSIGAFVSPEVVAVLGDTLQTKDNDFDGLVGCSSDIWSLGCVLVSLLTMDEQLVAGWDSEGVYDDWEKEVATRLNASLLGTQFEPLAGIIRSCLSYDPKGRPEIADIWKCIRGLLMKSGHVALAPDDDSAAQKSFRCLLLGELSSMFIESGDVESDVKAHLSQGAEENSSDQDDGSNGDNRVDLSGSDGPQSARMFKSSTLTAHRDCVTGLAIGGGFLFSSSYDKTINVWSLQDFSHVQCLKGHEHKITSIVAVDNGNHSLCISGDSGSGIFIWSVDSTLKEEPLYKWYEHNDWIYRGVDCLAVSGTGYLYTGSRDKSVKAWSLEVINQLYLALQWPVVFFTVEVGMVPFGHGGSLIIHHCLYWKMI
;
A
#
# COMPACT_ATOMS: atom_id res chain seq x y z
N MET A 1 8.45 -30.04 9.25
CA MET A 1 9.29 -31.10 9.84
C MET A 1 8.37 -32.18 10.37
N ALA A 2 8.58 -33.42 9.95
CA ALA A 2 7.71 -34.57 10.23
C ALA A 2 7.79 -35.00 11.71
N THR A 3 6.65 -35.20 12.34
CA THR A 3 6.53 -35.84 13.66
C THR A 3 6.67 -37.35 13.50
N THR A 4 7.89 -37.86 13.68
CA THR A 4 8.12 -39.30 13.89
C THR A 4 7.71 -39.62 15.33
N ALA A 5 6.65 -40.43 15.48
CA ALA A 5 6.31 -41.02 16.78
C ALA A 5 7.50 -41.87 17.27
N ALA A 6 7.91 -41.66 18.53
CA ALA A 6 9.01 -42.38 19.15
C ALA A 6 8.67 -43.88 19.32
N PRO A 7 9.67 -44.78 19.23
CA PRO A 7 9.47 -46.21 19.45
C PRO A 7 8.96 -46.50 20.86
N ALA A 8 8.09 -47.50 21.01
CA ALA A 8 7.36 -47.84 22.24
C ALA A 8 8.24 -48.32 23.42
N ASP A 9 9.56 -48.44 23.24
CA ASP A 9 10.52 -48.95 24.23
C ASP A 9 11.63 -47.94 24.60
N ALA A 10 11.42 -46.64 24.34
CA ALA A 10 12.39 -45.62 24.77
C ALA A 10 12.19 -45.28 26.27
N ASP A 11 13.23 -45.48 27.08
CA ASP A 11 13.24 -45.06 28.48
C ASP A 11 12.87 -43.57 28.60
N PRO A 12 11.97 -43.19 29.54
CA PRO A 12 11.53 -41.81 29.68
C PRO A 12 12.72 -40.89 30.00
N PRO A 13 12.75 -39.66 29.49
CA PRO A 13 13.86 -38.75 29.77
C PRO A 13 13.94 -38.45 31.27
N GLU A 14 15.14 -38.61 31.84
CA GLU A 14 15.38 -38.47 33.27
C GLU A 14 16.18 -37.21 33.62
N CYS A 15 16.05 -36.77 34.86
CA CYS A 15 16.90 -35.71 35.41
C CYS A 15 18.32 -36.23 35.60
N PRO A 16 19.36 -35.58 35.04
CA PRO A 16 20.74 -36.07 35.09
C PRO A 16 21.41 -35.94 36.47
N VAL A 17 20.71 -35.38 37.46
CA VAL A 17 21.23 -35.22 38.84
C VAL A 17 20.63 -36.27 39.77
N CYS A 18 19.31 -36.44 39.78
CA CYS A 18 18.64 -37.41 40.66
C CYS A 18 18.26 -38.71 39.95
N LEU A 19 18.48 -38.82 38.64
CA LEU A 19 18.14 -39.97 37.81
C LEU A 19 16.66 -40.37 37.93
N SER A 20 15.79 -39.42 38.28
CA SER A 20 14.35 -39.64 38.29
C SER A 20 13.79 -39.27 36.93
N PRO A 21 12.86 -40.06 36.36
CA PRO A 21 12.15 -39.67 35.15
C PRO A 21 11.48 -38.33 35.36
N PHE A 22 11.50 -37.47 34.34
CA PHE A 22 10.72 -36.25 34.37
C PHE A 22 9.24 -36.63 34.46
N ASP A 23 8.48 -35.94 35.30
CA ASP A 23 7.04 -36.10 35.40
C ASP A 23 6.39 -34.70 35.46
N ALA A 24 5.09 -34.63 35.16
CA ALA A 24 4.38 -33.35 35.16
C ALA A 24 4.07 -32.82 36.57
N ALA A 25 4.30 -33.59 37.63
CA ALA A 25 3.79 -33.35 38.98
C ALA A 25 4.87 -33.03 40.03
N SER A 26 5.94 -33.81 40.09
CA SER A 26 7.02 -33.79 41.09
C SER A 26 8.40 -33.43 40.51
N ALA A 27 8.68 -33.83 39.27
CA ALA A 27 9.96 -33.73 38.58
C ALA A 27 9.79 -32.98 37.26
N VAL A 28 9.27 -31.76 37.29
CA VAL A 28 9.09 -30.95 36.07
C VAL A 28 10.46 -30.48 35.54
N PRO A 29 10.80 -30.72 34.26
CA PRO A 29 12.05 -30.28 33.66
C PRO A 29 12.07 -28.75 33.49
N ARG A 30 13.08 -28.10 34.04
CA ARG A 30 13.33 -26.65 33.96
C ARG A 30 14.61 -26.38 33.21
N VAL A 31 14.57 -25.41 32.30
CA VAL A 31 15.71 -25.04 31.44
C VAL A 31 16.52 -23.95 32.12
N LEU A 32 17.79 -24.24 32.38
CA LEU A 32 18.77 -23.26 32.84
C LEU A 32 19.17 -22.31 31.68
N PRO A 33 19.65 -21.09 31.97
CA PRO A 33 20.12 -20.15 30.94
C PRO A 33 21.21 -20.68 30.01
N CYS A 34 21.96 -21.71 30.42
CA CYS A 34 22.94 -22.40 29.58
C CYS A 34 22.33 -23.48 28.65
N GLY A 35 21.01 -23.62 28.61
CA GLY A 35 20.27 -24.57 27.75
C GLY A 35 20.05 -25.97 28.35
N HIS A 36 20.68 -26.31 29.48
CA HIS A 36 20.53 -27.62 30.13
C HIS A 36 19.25 -27.72 30.96
N SER A 37 18.67 -28.92 31.04
CA SER A 37 17.44 -29.18 31.80
C SER A 37 17.69 -29.98 33.08
N LEU A 38 17.08 -29.55 34.19
CA LEU A 38 17.10 -30.22 35.49
C LEU A 38 15.70 -30.22 36.12
N CYS A 39 15.41 -31.14 37.03
CA CYS A 39 14.14 -31.10 37.77
C CYS A 39 14.16 -30.00 38.84
N GLY A 40 13.00 -29.42 39.14
CA GLY A 40 12.84 -28.37 40.15
C GLY A 40 13.48 -28.69 41.52
N PRO A 41 13.26 -29.89 42.10
CA PRO A 41 13.89 -30.29 43.35
C PRO A 41 15.43 -30.27 43.31
N CYS A 42 16.03 -30.76 42.22
CA CYS A 42 17.49 -30.73 42.05
C CYS A 42 18.01 -29.30 41.96
N ILE A 43 17.33 -28.40 41.25
CA ILE A 43 17.72 -26.98 41.15
C ILE A 43 17.70 -26.31 42.53
N ALA A 44 16.68 -26.60 43.35
CA ALA A 44 16.58 -26.06 44.69
C ALA A 44 17.70 -26.59 45.63
N ALA A 45 18.14 -27.82 45.42
CA ALA A 45 19.19 -28.46 46.22
C ALA A 45 20.63 -28.08 45.78
N LEU A 46 20.81 -27.42 44.62
CA LEU A 46 22.15 -27.06 44.15
C LEU A 46 22.80 -25.96 45.01
N PRO A 47 24.09 -26.11 45.34
CA PRO A 47 24.82 -25.10 46.11
C PRO A 47 25.00 -23.79 45.33
N PRO A 48 25.20 -22.65 46.01
CA PRO A 48 25.51 -21.38 45.37
C PRO A 48 26.83 -21.45 44.59
N ALA A 49 26.92 -20.69 43.49
CA ALA A 49 28.13 -20.68 42.66
C ALA A 49 29.36 -20.09 43.38
N SER A 50 29.14 -19.18 44.33
CA SER A 50 30.15 -18.66 45.27
C SER A 50 29.47 -18.06 46.51
N ALA A 51 30.23 -17.88 47.60
CA ALA A 51 29.75 -17.22 48.82
C ALA A 51 29.29 -15.77 48.59
N ALA A 52 29.91 -15.05 47.64
CA ALA A 52 29.57 -13.68 47.28
C ALA A 52 28.30 -13.56 46.41
N ALA A 53 27.89 -14.65 45.74
CA ALA A 53 26.75 -14.69 44.82
C ALA A 53 25.64 -15.66 45.29
N ALA A 54 25.51 -15.82 46.62
CA ALA A 54 24.71 -16.87 47.24
C ALA A 54 23.21 -16.84 46.90
N SER A 55 22.67 -15.69 46.48
CA SER A 55 21.24 -15.52 46.19
C SER A 55 20.86 -15.44 44.71
N SER A 56 21.83 -15.19 43.81
CA SER A 56 21.56 -14.77 42.42
C SER A 56 22.19 -15.65 41.34
N SER A 57 22.97 -16.68 41.72
CA SER A 57 23.61 -17.57 40.75
C SER A 57 23.69 -19.02 41.23
N LEU A 58 23.64 -19.94 40.26
CA LEU A 58 23.91 -21.37 40.44
C LEU A 58 24.94 -21.84 39.43
N ARG A 59 25.67 -22.91 39.76
CA ARG A 59 26.57 -23.59 38.83
C ARG A 59 25.85 -24.77 38.20
N CYS A 60 25.79 -24.83 36.87
CA CYS A 60 25.21 -25.96 36.16
C CYS A 60 26.08 -27.21 36.37
N PRO A 61 25.52 -28.35 36.82
CA PRO A 61 26.30 -29.58 37.04
C PRO A 61 26.76 -30.24 35.74
N LEU A 62 26.14 -29.92 34.60
CA LEU A 62 26.45 -30.54 33.30
C LEU A 62 27.57 -29.82 32.55
N CYS A 63 27.53 -28.48 32.48
CA CYS A 63 28.55 -27.70 31.77
C CYS A 63 29.44 -26.85 32.68
N SER A 64 29.26 -26.92 34.00
CA SER A 64 30.00 -26.14 34.99
C SER A 64 29.89 -24.61 34.86
N GLN A 65 29.06 -24.09 33.95
CA GLN A 65 28.82 -22.65 33.77
C GLN A 65 28.03 -22.08 34.95
N CYS A 66 28.39 -20.86 35.38
CA CYS A 66 27.62 -20.11 36.36
C CYS A 66 26.49 -19.38 35.62
N VAL A 67 25.25 -19.67 35.99
CA VAL A 67 24.05 -19.12 35.34
C VAL A 67 23.25 -18.26 36.34
N PRO A 68 22.60 -17.19 35.87
CA PRO A 68 21.76 -16.36 36.73
C PRO A 68 20.55 -17.17 37.21
N PHE A 69 20.31 -17.14 38.52
CA PHE A 69 19.16 -17.79 39.15
C PHE A 69 18.83 -17.14 40.49
N SER A 70 17.60 -16.64 40.62
CA SER A 70 17.11 -16.07 41.89
C SER A 70 16.55 -17.18 42.78
N ARG A 71 17.25 -17.50 43.87
CA ARG A 71 16.77 -18.48 44.85
C ARG A 71 15.47 -18.05 45.53
N ALA A 72 15.23 -16.74 45.65
CA ALA A 72 14.01 -16.20 46.25
C ALA A 72 12.74 -16.51 45.43
N LEU A 73 12.87 -16.56 44.10
CA LEU A 73 11.76 -16.89 43.19
C LEU A 73 11.62 -18.41 42.96
N GLY A 74 12.64 -19.19 43.34
CA GLY A 74 12.65 -20.63 43.26
C GLY A 74 12.71 -21.19 41.82
N PRO A 75 12.74 -22.53 41.68
CA PRO A 75 12.89 -23.20 40.37
C PRO A 75 11.74 -22.97 39.40
N SER A 76 10.57 -22.54 39.89
CA SER A 76 9.39 -22.22 39.08
C SER A 76 9.58 -21.00 38.19
N SER A 77 10.53 -20.11 38.53
CA SER A 77 10.91 -18.94 37.74
C SER A 77 11.60 -19.28 36.42
N LEU A 78 12.14 -20.49 36.29
CA LEU A 78 12.79 -20.96 35.06
C LEU A 78 11.76 -21.57 34.10
N PRO A 79 11.92 -21.37 32.78
CA PRO A 79 11.01 -21.94 31.78
C PRO A 79 10.99 -23.47 31.85
N LYS A 80 9.82 -24.06 31.61
CA LYS A 80 9.66 -25.52 31.49
C LYS A 80 10.20 -25.99 30.14
N ASN A 81 10.80 -27.18 30.08
CA ASN A 81 11.16 -27.79 28.80
C ASN A 81 9.94 -28.51 28.20
N LEU A 82 9.16 -27.81 27.39
CA LEU A 82 7.94 -28.34 26.77
C LEU A 82 8.21 -29.51 25.81
N ALA A 83 9.38 -29.54 25.17
CA ALA A 83 9.76 -30.64 24.29
C ALA A 83 9.98 -31.94 25.06
N LEU A 84 10.62 -31.88 26.24
CA LEU A 84 10.76 -33.06 27.12
C LEU A 84 9.43 -33.50 27.72
N LEU A 85 8.56 -32.55 28.10
CA LEU A 85 7.22 -32.87 28.63
C LEU A 85 6.33 -33.54 27.58
N ALA A 86 6.48 -33.20 26.30
CA ALA A 86 5.72 -33.83 25.21
C ALA A 86 6.14 -35.28 24.93
N LEU A 87 7.30 -35.72 25.44
CA LEU A 87 7.80 -37.10 25.31
C LEU A 87 7.36 -37.99 26.47
N LEU A 88 6.73 -37.44 27.51
CA LEU A 88 6.30 -38.21 28.67
C LEU A 88 4.98 -38.95 28.39
N PRO A 89 4.84 -40.21 28.83
CA PRO A 89 3.57 -40.92 28.74
C PRO A 89 2.50 -40.14 29.52
N SER A 90 1.33 -39.95 28.92
CA SER A 90 0.18 -39.32 29.59
C SER A 90 -0.34 -40.27 30.69
N SER A 91 0.22 -40.17 31.90
CA SER A 91 -0.32 -40.87 33.06
C SER A 91 -1.66 -40.22 33.43
N SER A 92 -2.77 -40.88 33.14
CA SER A 92 -4.07 -40.55 33.72
C SER A 92 -3.97 -40.75 35.24
N PRO A 93 -4.22 -39.72 36.08
CA PRO A 93 -4.38 -39.95 37.49
C PRO A 93 -5.74 -40.61 37.70
N SER A 94 -5.76 -41.83 38.24
CA SER A 94 -6.98 -42.42 38.83
C SER A 94 -7.36 -41.60 40.06
N PRO A 95 -8.57 -40.99 40.14
CA PRO A 95 -8.94 -40.23 41.31
C PRO A 95 -9.72 -41.13 42.28
N SER A 96 -9.09 -41.51 43.39
CA SER A 96 -9.82 -41.84 44.62
C SER A 96 -9.91 -40.59 45.50
N ARG A 97 -10.80 -39.66 45.16
CA ARG A 97 -11.22 -38.59 46.09
C ARG A 97 -12.59 -38.03 45.74
N ALA A 98 -13.40 -37.86 46.79
CA ALA A 98 -14.80 -37.46 46.87
C ALA A 98 -15.22 -36.24 45.99
N PRO A 99 -16.51 -36.10 45.65
CA PRO A 99 -16.97 -35.18 44.62
C PRO A 99 -16.86 -33.74 45.12
N THR A 100 -15.98 -32.96 44.52
CA THR A 100 -16.01 -31.50 44.58
C THR A 100 -16.14 -30.98 43.17
N ALA A 101 -17.03 -29.99 43.01
CA ALA A 101 -17.61 -29.45 41.79
C ALA A 101 -16.73 -29.58 40.54
N ALA A 102 -17.34 -30.09 39.46
CA ALA A 102 -16.74 -30.19 38.14
C ALA A 102 -16.07 -28.86 37.76
N ALA A 103 -14.74 -28.90 37.55
CA ALA A 103 -14.04 -27.80 36.92
C ALA A 103 -14.67 -27.56 35.54
N PRO A 104 -14.90 -26.29 35.14
CA PRO A 104 -15.46 -25.99 33.82
C PRO A 104 -14.55 -26.58 32.74
N PRO A 105 -15.11 -27.02 31.59
CA PRO A 105 -14.32 -27.57 30.51
C PRO A 105 -13.24 -26.56 30.08
N PRO A 106 -12.05 -27.00 29.67
CA PRO A 106 -11.02 -26.09 29.20
C PRO A 106 -11.57 -25.27 28.05
N LEU A 107 -11.54 -23.94 28.21
CA LEU A 107 -11.99 -23.01 27.17
C LEU A 107 -11.16 -23.25 25.90
N PRO A 108 -11.80 -23.41 24.73
CA PRO A 108 -11.07 -23.58 23.48
C PRO A 108 -10.32 -22.27 23.18
N LEU A 109 -8.99 -22.30 23.24
CA LEU A 109 -8.16 -21.20 22.76
C LEU A 109 -8.41 -21.02 21.26
N PRO A 110 -8.76 -19.81 20.78
CA PRO A 110 -9.34 -19.63 19.45
C PRO A 110 -8.30 -19.60 18.32
N LEU A 111 -7.06 -20.04 18.54
CA LEU A 111 -6.04 -20.05 17.47
C LEU A 111 -6.23 -21.28 16.57
N ARG A 112 -7.28 -21.25 15.75
CA ARG A 112 -7.49 -22.20 14.65
C ARG A 112 -6.42 -22.00 13.58
N ALA A 113 -5.94 -23.07 12.94
CA ALA A 113 -4.97 -23.02 11.83
C ALA A 113 -5.41 -22.10 10.66
N ALA A 114 -6.70 -21.80 10.51
CA ALA A 114 -7.20 -20.82 9.54
C ALA A 114 -6.76 -19.39 9.85
N GLN A 115 -6.67 -19.00 11.14
CA GLN A 115 -6.23 -17.66 11.54
C GLN A 115 -4.75 -17.41 11.26
N SER A 116 -3.91 -18.45 11.24
CA SER A 116 -2.48 -18.29 10.92
C SER A 116 -2.26 -17.99 9.43
N ARG A 117 -3.07 -18.56 8.52
CA ARG A 117 -3.04 -18.23 7.08
C ARG A 117 -3.50 -16.80 6.84
N LEU A 118 -4.64 -16.40 7.44
CA LEU A 118 -5.14 -15.02 7.33
C LEU A 118 -4.14 -14.01 7.90
N LEU A 119 -3.54 -14.30 9.06
CA LEU A 119 -2.48 -13.46 9.63
C LEU A 119 -1.30 -13.33 8.66
N SER A 120 -0.83 -14.43 8.04
CA SER A 120 0.30 -14.34 7.10
C SER A 120 0.00 -13.46 5.89
N ARG A 121 -1.25 -13.47 5.42
CA ARG A 121 -1.72 -12.74 4.24
C ARG A 121 -2.03 -11.27 4.54
N PHE A 122 -2.69 -10.98 5.66
CA PHE A 122 -3.19 -9.65 6.02
C PHE A 122 -2.39 -8.95 7.13
N ARG A 123 -1.29 -9.53 7.65
CA ARG A 123 -0.51 -8.92 8.75
C ARG A 123 -0.13 -7.45 8.53
N HIS A 124 0.16 -7.08 7.28
CA HIS A 124 0.58 -5.73 6.88
C HIS A 124 -0.58 -4.85 6.45
N ALA A 125 -1.79 -5.43 6.41
CA ALA A 125 -3.04 -4.75 6.12
C ALA A 125 -3.88 -4.52 7.39
N VAL A 126 -3.57 -5.14 8.53
CA VAL A 126 -4.28 -4.87 9.79
C VAL A 126 -3.66 -3.64 10.46
N LEU A 127 -4.38 -2.53 10.45
CA LEU A 127 -3.95 -1.30 11.10
C LEU A 127 -3.94 -1.46 12.64
N PRO A 128 -3.05 -0.77 13.35
CA PRO A 128 -3.04 -0.80 14.82
C PRO A 128 -4.28 -0.12 15.38
N GLU A 129 -4.68 -0.52 16.59
CA GLU A 129 -5.85 0.05 17.27
C GLU A 129 -5.72 1.57 17.50
N SER A 130 -4.48 2.06 17.67
CA SER A 130 -4.14 3.48 17.79
C SER A 130 -4.39 4.29 16.52
N ALA A 131 -4.58 3.64 15.36
CA ALA A 131 -4.90 4.31 14.10
C ALA A 131 -6.33 4.86 14.05
N SER A 132 -7.06 4.87 15.18
CA SER A 132 -8.45 5.30 15.30
C SER A 132 -8.72 6.59 14.51
N PRO A 133 -9.46 6.53 13.39
CA PRO A 133 -9.74 7.69 12.59
C PRO A 133 -10.75 8.59 13.30
N LEU A 134 -10.44 9.87 13.47
CA LEU A 134 -11.36 10.87 14.01
C LEU A 134 -12.46 11.12 12.98
N ARG A 135 -13.68 10.66 13.24
CA ARG A 135 -14.76 10.60 12.25
C ARG A 135 -15.48 11.94 12.10
N SER A 136 -15.79 12.34 10.87
CA SER A 136 -16.94 13.19 10.57
C SER A 136 -18.20 12.34 10.43
N ALA A 137 -19.39 12.91 10.63
CA ALA A 137 -20.66 12.20 10.42
C ALA A 137 -20.71 11.58 9.01
N PRO A 138 -21.27 10.36 8.83
CA PRO A 138 -21.39 9.75 7.51
C PRO A 138 -22.22 10.65 6.60
N THR A 139 -21.71 10.93 5.40
CA THR A 139 -22.50 11.55 4.34
C THR A 139 -23.42 10.52 3.69
N THR A 140 -24.39 11.01 2.93
CA THR A 140 -25.43 10.24 2.21
C THR A 140 -24.91 9.07 1.35
N ALA A 141 -23.61 9.03 1.03
CA ALA A 141 -22.98 8.02 0.16
C ALA A 141 -22.38 6.78 0.88
N ARG A 142 -22.69 6.51 2.15
CA ARG A 142 -22.15 5.35 2.92
C ARG A 142 -20.61 5.29 3.02
N LEU A 143 -19.91 6.36 2.66
CA LEU A 143 -18.48 6.57 2.84
C LEU A 143 -18.27 7.55 4.00
N ALA A 144 -17.37 7.23 4.93
CA ALA A 144 -17.02 8.13 6.03
C ALA A 144 -15.62 8.72 5.82
N PHE A 145 -15.40 9.93 6.34
CA PHE A 145 -14.11 10.60 6.27
C PHE A 145 -13.56 10.85 7.67
N GLY A 146 -12.24 10.92 7.77
CA GLY A 146 -11.59 11.22 9.03
C GLY A 146 -10.11 11.52 8.87
N SER A 147 -9.42 11.54 10.00
CA SER A 147 -7.96 11.69 10.04
C SER A 147 -7.32 10.70 10.99
N LEU A 148 -6.13 10.23 10.66
CA LEU A 148 -5.40 9.26 11.48
C LEU A 148 -5.02 9.85 12.83
N GLY A 149 -5.38 9.15 13.91
CA GLY A 149 -5.15 9.58 15.29
C GLY A 149 -3.70 9.46 15.78
N SER A 150 -2.87 8.66 15.11
CA SER A 150 -1.45 8.44 15.43
C SER A 150 -0.60 8.26 14.18
N ASP A 151 0.72 8.44 14.32
CA ASP A 151 1.68 8.14 13.26
C ASP A 151 1.75 6.62 13.02
N LEU A 152 1.68 6.22 11.77
CA LEU A 152 1.85 4.84 11.32
C LEU A 152 3.25 4.69 10.73
N ASP A 153 4.11 4.00 11.47
CA ASP A 153 5.44 3.60 11.01
C ASP A 153 5.37 2.53 9.90
N ALA A 154 6.51 1.92 9.57
CA ALA A 154 6.58 0.82 8.62
C ALA A 154 5.56 -0.29 8.94
N PRO A 155 4.82 -0.82 7.94
CA PRO A 155 4.97 -0.61 6.49
C PRO A 155 4.09 0.52 5.89
N TRP A 156 3.33 1.26 6.71
CA TRP A 156 2.32 2.21 6.24
C TRP A 156 2.89 3.59 5.94
N PHE A 157 3.86 4.05 6.73
CA PHE A 157 4.54 5.35 6.58
C PHE A 157 3.55 6.53 6.42
N CYS A 158 2.57 6.62 7.31
CA CYS A 158 1.54 7.66 7.27
C CYS A 158 1.57 8.51 8.54
N ALA A 159 1.68 9.83 8.38
CA ALA A 159 1.72 10.75 9.51
C ALA A 159 0.33 10.99 10.11
N ARG A 160 0.29 11.29 11.41
CA ARG A 160 -0.89 11.71 12.14
C ARG A 160 -1.54 12.91 11.47
N GLY A 161 -2.88 12.93 11.46
CA GLY A 161 -3.66 14.02 10.90
C GLY A 161 -3.86 13.94 9.38
N ARG A 162 -3.24 12.97 8.69
CA ARG A 162 -3.51 12.73 7.26
C ARG A 162 -4.99 12.37 7.04
N PRO A 163 -5.65 12.97 6.04
CA PRO A 163 -7.04 12.64 5.68
C PRO A 163 -7.14 11.21 5.17
N VAL A 164 -8.18 10.51 5.62
CA VAL A 164 -8.49 9.13 5.23
C VAL A 164 -9.97 8.96 4.94
N SER A 165 -10.27 8.10 3.99
CA SER A 165 -11.63 7.61 3.71
C SER A 165 -11.81 6.23 4.34
N LEU A 166 -13.01 6.00 4.83
CA LEU A 166 -13.41 4.81 5.56
C LEU A 166 -14.61 4.20 4.85
N LEU A 167 -14.36 3.11 4.13
CA LEU A 167 -15.41 2.32 3.48
C LEU A 167 -15.80 1.16 4.41
N PRO A 168 -17.07 1.04 4.83
CA PRO A 168 -17.49 -0.08 5.66
C PRO A 168 -17.47 -1.38 4.84
N ILE A 169 -17.01 -2.47 5.43
CA ILE A 169 -17.08 -3.83 4.89
C ILE A 169 -17.98 -4.62 5.83
N GLU A 170 -19.06 -5.15 5.28
CA GLU A 170 -19.97 -5.97 6.06
C GLU A 170 -19.39 -7.36 6.27
N THR A 171 -19.46 -7.79 7.52
CA THR A 171 -19.16 -9.17 7.87
C THR A 171 -20.46 -9.76 8.36
N HIS A 172 -21.16 -10.54 7.53
CA HIS A 172 -22.34 -11.26 8.00
C HIS A 172 -21.94 -12.08 9.24
N PRO A 173 -22.50 -11.80 10.43
CA PRO A 173 -22.45 -12.80 11.47
C PRO A 173 -23.31 -13.94 10.94
N GLY A 174 -22.69 -15.05 10.52
CA GLY A 174 -23.43 -16.23 10.10
C GLY A 174 -24.54 -16.52 11.11
N GLU A 175 -25.72 -16.90 10.62
CA GLU A 175 -26.88 -17.28 11.43
C GLU A 175 -26.43 -18.13 12.62
N GLY A 176 -26.37 -17.50 13.78
CA GLY A 176 -25.51 -17.99 14.86
C GLY A 176 -24.76 -16.84 15.50
N ARG A 177 -25.52 -15.89 16.06
CA ARG A 177 -25.05 -14.99 17.13
C ARG A 177 -24.15 -15.83 18.06
N PRO A 178 -22.82 -15.68 18.07
CA PRO A 178 -22.05 -16.31 19.12
C PRO A 178 -22.53 -15.63 20.40
N LEU A 179 -22.81 -16.42 21.43
CA LEU A 179 -23.22 -15.99 22.77
C LEU A 179 -22.27 -14.90 23.34
N ALA A 180 -22.43 -13.65 22.89
CA ALA A 180 -21.59 -12.53 23.29
C ALA A 180 -22.10 -11.83 24.55
N GLU A 181 -23.26 -12.24 25.09
CA GLU A 181 -23.81 -11.67 26.32
C GLU A 181 -23.64 -12.56 27.55
N GLN A 182 -23.07 -13.76 27.43
CA GLN A 182 -22.90 -14.67 28.59
C GLN A 182 -21.46 -15.15 28.84
N GLY A 183 -20.54 -15.00 27.86
CA GLY A 183 -19.12 -15.36 28.00
C GLY A 183 -18.12 -14.19 28.02
N ALA A 184 -18.57 -12.97 27.73
CA ALA A 184 -17.70 -11.79 27.57
C ALA A 184 -17.12 -11.24 28.90
N ALA A 185 -17.45 -11.84 30.05
CA ALA A 185 -16.99 -11.37 31.35
C ALA A 185 -15.52 -11.70 31.68
N PHE A 186 -14.85 -12.60 30.93
CA PHE A 186 -13.52 -13.10 31.33
C PHE A 186 -12.38 -12.95 30.30
N TYR A 187 -12.64 -12.70 29.01
CA TYR A 187 -11.57 -12.56 28.01
C TYR A 187 -11.98 -11.66 26.82
N ARG A 188 -11.22 -10.59 26.58
CA ARG A 188 -11.36 -9.71 25.38
C ARG A 188 -10.25 -10.07 24.37
N PRO A 189 -10.59 -10.57 23.16
CA PRO A 189 -9.60 -10.81 22.12
C PRO A 189 -8.84 -9.54 21.73
N SER A 190 -7.57 -9.67 21.35
CA SER A 190 -6.77 -8.53 20.87
C SER A 190 -7.39 -7.91 19.61
N HIS A 191 -7.12 -6.62 19.35
CA HIS A 191 -7.62 -5.92 18.17
C HIS A 191 -7.33 -6.68 16.87
N ALA A 192 -6.08 -7.11 16.65
CA ALA A 192 -5.71 -7.87 15.47
C ALA A 192 -6.48 -9.20 15.34
N ALA A 193 -6.76 -9.88 16.46
CA ALA A 193 -7.55 -11.11 16.45
C ALA A 193 -9.02 -10.84 16.06
N ARG A 194 -9.61 -9.72 16.51
CA ARG A 194 -10.96 -9.30 16.12
C ARG A 194 -11.02 -8.98 14.62
N VAL A 195 -10.06 -8.19 14.11
CA VAL A 195 -9.96 -7.84 12.69
C VAL A 195 -9.80 -9.07 11.81
N LEU A 196 -8.91 -10.01 12.18
CA LEU A 196 -8.73 -11.24 11.42
C LEU A 196 -9.93 -12.19 11.48
N ALA A 197 -10.67 -12.20 12.60
CA ALA A 197 -11.91 -12.95 12.69
C ALA A 197 -12.99 -12.36 11.77
N ALA A 198 -13.07 -11.03 11.68
CA ALA A 198 -13.96 -10.31 10.77
C ALA A 198 -13.62 -10.60 9.31
N ILE A 199 -12.34 -10.49 8.91
CA ILE A 199 -11.89 -10.91 7.57
C ILE A 199 -12.18 -12.39 7.32
N GLY A 200 -12.01 -13.24 8.33
CA GLY A 200 -12.29 -14.67 8.24
C GLY A 200 -13.76 -15.01 7.98
N ALA A 201 -14.68 -14.13 8.37
CA ALA A 201 -16.12 -14.27 8.14
C ALA A 201 -16.57 -13.87 6.73
N LEU A 202 -15.72 -13.16 5.97
CA LEU A 202 -15.98 -12.86 4.55
C LEU A 202 -15.97 -14.15 3.72
N SER A 203 -16.61 -14.13 2.55
CA SER A 203 -16.43 -15.19 1.56
C SER A 203 -14.97 -15.23 1.07
N ASP A 204 -14.59 -16.31 0.39
CA ASP A 204 -13.25 -16.36 -0.21
C ASP A 204 -13.12 -15.38 -1.39
N ALA A 205 -14.19 -15.11 -2.14
CA ALA A 205 -14.17 -14.11 -3.22
C ALA A 205 -13.95 -12.69 -2.68
N ALA A 206 -14.67 -12.28 -1.63
CA ALA A 206 -14.49 -10.98 -0.98
C ALA A 206 -13.09 -10.82 -0.35
N LYS A 207 -12.51 -11.90 0.22
CA LYS A 207 -11.13 -11.88 0.72
C LYS A 207 -10.11 -11.71 -0.41
N GLU A 208 -10.30 -12.40 -1.52
CA GLU A 208 -9.45 -12.27 -2.71
C GLU A 208 -9.54 -10.87 -3.31
N GLU A 209 -10.74 -10.31 -3.40
CA GLU A 209 -10.99 -8.95 -3.89
C GLU A 209 -10.31 -7.91 -2.98
N LEU A 210 -10.52 -7.97 -1.66
CA LEU A 210 -9.90 -7.05 -0.70
C LEU A 210 -8.37 -7.13 -0.75
N ALA A 211 -7.81 -8.34 -0.74
CA ALA A 211 -6.36 -8.52 -0.85
C ALA A 211 -5.82 -8.03 -2.19
N GLY A 212 -6.58 -8.25 -3.27
CA GLY A 212 -6.28 -7.77 -4.62
C GLY A 212 -6.19 -6.25 -4.65
N LEU A 213 -7.22 -5.56 -4.17
CA LEU A 213 -7.28 -4.10 -4.11
C LEU A 213 -6.13 -3.50 -3.29
N ILE A 214 -5.86 -4.04 -2.09
CA ILE A 214 -4.74 -3.57 -1.26
C ILE A 214 -3.42 -3.72 -2.02
N ALA A 215 -3.18 -4.88 -2.64
CA ALA A 215 -1.96 -5.14 -3.38
C ALA A 215 -1.84 -4.28 -4.66
N SER A 216 -2.94 -4.07 -5.37
CA SER A 216 -3.04 -3.21 -6.55
C SER A 216 -2.76 -1.76 -6.20
N SER A 217 -3.36 -1.24 -5.12
CA SER A 217 -3.10 0.13 -4.66
C SER A 217 -1.63 0.36 -4.31
N ALA A 218 -0.96 -0.66 -3.75
CA ALA A 218 0.46 -0.59 -3.44
C ALA A 218 1.36 -0.66 -4.70
N ARG A 219 0.98 -1.43 -5.73
CA ARG A 219 1.74 -1.54 -6.99
C ARG A 219 1.55 -0.32 -7.90
N LEU A 220 0.33 0.21 -7.96
CA LEU A 220 -0.04 1.34 -8.81
C LEU A 220 0.34 2.70 -8.23
N ALA A 221 0.89 2.73 -7.02
CA ALA A 221 1.39 3.87 -6.25
C ALA A 221 1.53 5.20 -7.03
N ARG A 222 0.97 6.29 -6.47
CA ARG A 222 0.92 7.66 -7.03
C ARG A 222 -0.09 7.89 -8.18
N ARG A 223 -0.81 6.85 -8.61
CA ARG A 223 -1.89 6.96 -9.61
C ARG A 223 -3.27 6.58 -9.05
N VAL A 224 -3.30 5.88 -7.92
CA VAL A 224 -4.52 5.56 -7.17
C VAL A 224 -4.30 5.91 -5.71
N CYS A 225 -5.37 6.27 -5.00
CA CYS A 225 -5.30 6.49 -3.56
C CYS A 225 -4.81 5.22 -2.86
N ARG A 226 -3.83 5.36 -1.97
CA ARG A 226 -3.25 4.22 -1.27
C ARG A 226 -4.27 3.61 -0.31
N ILE A 227 -4.48 2.30 -0.37
CA ILE A 227 -5.22 1.58 0.65
C ILE A 227 -4.24 1.19 1.75
N TYR A 228 -4.38 1.77 2.94
CA TYR A 228 -3.52 1.46 4.09
C TYR A 228 -3.82 0.08 4.65
N GLY A 229 -5.08 -0.33 4.63
CA GLY A 229 -5.51 -1.63 5.09
C GLY A 229 -6.92 -1.60 5.67
N VAL A 230 -7.14 -2.42 6.70
CA VAL A 230 -8.39 -2.55 7.41
C VAL A 230 -8.25 -2.24 8.89
N TRP A 231 -9.31 -1.68 9.46
CA TRP A 231 -9.40 -1.29 10.86
C TRP A 231 -10.80 -1.59 11.41
N MET A 232 -10.90 -1.82 12.72
CA MET A 232 -12.17 -2.02 13.42
C MET A 232 -12.25 -1.15 14.66
N ASP A 233 -13.44 -0.62 14.93
CA ASP A 233 -13.64 0.11 16.18
C ASP A 233 -13.45 -0.80 17.40
N PRO A 234 -12.83 -0.31 18.49
CA PRO A 234 -12.77 -1.03 19.75
C PRO A 234 -14.13 -1.37 20.33
N GLU A 235 -15.13 -0.50 20.16
CA GLU A 235 -16.42 -0.56 20.87
C GLU A 235 -17.56 -1.11 20.01
N ALA A 236 -17.51 -1.00 18.67
CA ALA A 236 -18.58 -1.49 17.79
C ALA A 236 -18.09 -2.03 16.41
N PRO A 237 -18.71 -3.08 15.83
CA PRO A 237 -18.59 -3.34 14.38
C PRO A 237 -19.20 -2.16 13.58
N PRO A 238 -18.79 -1.89 12.31
CA PRO A 238 -18.26 -2.83 11.31
C PRO A 238 -16.73 -2.80 11.09
N LEU A 239 -16.24 -3.67 10.20
CA LEU A 239 -14.89 -3.63 9.62
C LEU A 239 -14.80 -2.48 8.63
N TRP A 240 -13.71 -1.72 8.62
CA TRP A 240 -13.50 -0.59 7.73
C TRP A 240 -12.28 -0.84 6.85
N MET A 241 -12.40 -0.58 5.55
CA MET A 241 -11.25 -0.35 4.68
C MET A 241 -10.84 1.11 4.81
N VAL A 242 -9.55 1.33 5.07
CA VAL A 242 -8.97 2.65 5.28
C VAL A 242 -8.05 2.97 4.11
N SER A 243 -8.35 4.04 3.38
CA SER A 243 -7.51 4.54 2.29
C SER A 243 -7.19 6.01 2.46
N GLU A 244 -6.16 6.45 1.75
CA GLU A 244 -5.82 7.85 1.55
C GLU A 244 -7.01 8.59 0.93
N HIS A 245 -7.24 9.82 1.39
CA HIS A 245 -8.32 10.67 0.89
C HIS A 245 -7.78 12.05 0.54
N HIS A 246 -8.05 12.51 -0.68
CA HIS A 246 -7.84 13.89 -1.08
C HIS A 246 -9.19 14.60 -1.12
N PRO A 247 -9.34 15.75 -0.43
CA PRO A 247 -10.64 16.43 -0.31
C PRO A 247 -11.08 17.12 -1.59
N ARG A 248 -10.16 17.33 -2.54
CA ARG A 248 -10.48 17.92 -3.83
C ARG A 248 -10.85 16.82 -4.82
N SER A 249 -12.11 16.79 -5.23
CA SER A 249 -12.61 15.92 -6.29
C SER A 249 -12.52 16.62 -7.65
N VAL A 250 -12.55 15.83 -8.73
CA VAL A 250 -12.62 16.38 -10.09
C VAL A 250 -13.95 17.10 -10.36
N SER A 251 -15.03 16.75 -9.65
CA SER A 251 -16.32 17.47 -9.70
C SER A 251 -16.21 18.96 -9.30
N GLN A 252 -15.31 19.31 -8.37
CA GLN A 252 -15.10 20.70 -7.95
C GLN A 252 -14.46 21.57 -9.04
N LEU A 253 -13.85 20.99 -10.08
CA LEU A 253 -13.40 21.76 -11.25
C LEU A 253 -14.58 22.40 -12.00
N MET A 254 -15.80 21.88 -11.83
CA MET A 254 -17.02 22.48 -12.37
C MET A 254 -17.52 23.68 -11.55
N GLU A 255 -17.10 23.79 -10.28
CA GLU A 255 -17.57 24.81 -9.34
C GLU A 255 -16.61 26.02 -9.25
N ASP A 256 -15.30 25.77 -9.35
CA ASP A 256 -14.23 26.77 -9.27
C ASP A 256 -13.98 27.47 -10.63
N GLU A 257 -14.95 28.19 -11.20
CA GLU A 257 -14.71 29.03 -12.38
C GLU A 257 -14.53 30.52 -12.06
N MET A 258 -13.30 31.01 -12.30
CA MET A 258 -13.04 32.31 -12.92
C MET A 258 -11.65 32.24 -13.57
N ILE A 259 -11.52 31.77 -14.82
CA ILE A 259 -10.48 32.16 -15.81
C ILE A 259 -10.82 31.51 -17.18
N ASN A 260 -10.71 32.30 -18.25
CA ASN A 260 -10.61 31.97 -19.68
C ASN A 260 -10.85 30.51 -20.14
N GLY A 261 -11.95 30.25 -20.87
CA GLY A 261 -12.38 28.89 -21.25
C GLY A 261 -11.39 28.03 -22.06
N GLU A 262 -10.41 28.62 -22.77
CA GLU A 262 -9.37 27.84 -23.46
C GLU A 262 -8.36 27.21 -22.48
N GLU A 263 -8.08 27.87 -21.35
CA GLU A 263 -7.19 27.38 -20.30
C GLU A 263 -7.85 26.26 -19.49
N THR A 264 -9.16 26.38 -19.23
CA THR A 264 -9.98 25.36 -18.57
C THR A 264 -10.00 24.05 -19.37
N VAL A 265 -10.21 24.09 -20.69
CA VAL A 265 -10.24 22.88 -21.52
C VAL A 265 -8.86 22.20 -21.56
N ALA A 266 -7.78 22.97 -21.56
CA ALA A 266 -6.43 22.41 -21.47
C ALA A 266 -6.17 21.73 -20.12
N GLN A 267 -6.61 22.34 -19.03
CA GLN A 267 -6.52 21.76 -17.68
C GLN A 267 -7.32 20.46 -17.57
N ILE A 268 -8.56 20.43 -18.08
CA ILE A 268 -9.36 19.21 -18.19
C ILE A 268 -8.61 18.14 -19.00
N GLY A 269 -7.97 18.54 -20.11
CA GLY A 269 -7.14 17.65 -20.91
C GLY A 269 -6.03 16.96 -20.10
N PHE A 270 -5.30 17.69 -19.26
CA PHE A 270 -4.26 17.10 -18.40
C PHE A 270 -4.84 16.12 -17.36
N VAL A 271 -5.94 16.50 -16.70
CA VAL A 271 -6.62 15.65 -15.71
C VAL A 271 -7.12 14.35 -16.34
N VAL A 272 -7.73 14.43 -17.52
CA VAL A 272 -8.23 13.25 -18.23
C VAL A 272 -7.09 12.38 -18.76
N MET A 273 -5.98 12.97 -19.23
CA MET A 273 -4.80 12.18 -19.60
C MET A 273 -4.31 11.32 -18.43
N GLU A 274 -4.24 11.89 -17.23
CA GLU A 274 -3.86 11.13 -16.04
C GLU A 274 -4.92 10.06 -15.70
N ALA A 275 -6.22 10.38 -15.79
CA ALA A 275 -7.28 9.38 -15.63
C ALA A 275 -7.14 8.20 -16.63
N CYS A 276 -6.85 8.47 -17.91
CA CYS A 276 -6.57 7.45 -18.90
C CYS A 276 -5.37 6.57 -18.51
N GLU A 277 -4.28 7.16 -18.00
CA GLU A 277 -3.12 6.40 -17.52
C GLU A 277 -3.45 5.48 -16.35
N VAL A 278 -4.27 5.95 -15.42
CA VAL A 278 -4.76 5.14 -14.29
C VAL A 278 -5.54 3.95 -14.81
N MET A 279 -6.50 4.18 -15.71
CA MET A 279 -7.37 3.13 -16.26
C MET A 279 -6.59 2.10 -17.09
N MET A 280 -5.65 2.53 -17.95
CA MET A 280 -4.79 1.61 -18.71
C MET A 280 -4.00 0.68 -17.79
N ARG A 281 -3.51 1.18 -16.65
CA ARG A 281 -2.79 0.34 -15.67
C ARG A 281 -3.71 -0.61 -14.92
N LEU A 282 -4.92 -0.17 -14.56
CA LEU A 282 -5.93 -1.03 -13.93
C LEU A 282 -6.31 -2.18 -14.85
N HIS A 283 -6.59 -1.89 -16.12
CA HIS A 283 -6.86 -2.88 -17.15
C HIS A 283 -5.67 -3.82 -17.35
N GLY A 284 -4.43 -3.29 -17.28
CA GLY A 284 -3.20 -4.07 -17.27
C GLY A 284 -3.07 -5.06 -16.10
N GLU A 285 -3.64 -4.73 -14.93
CA GLU A 285 -3.75 -5.62 -13.78
C GLU A 285 -4.95 -6.59 -13.85
N GLY A 286 -5.79 -6.50 -14.89
CA GLY A 286 -6.99 -7.29 -15.03
C GLY A 286 -8.18 -6.79 -14.20
N LEU A 287 -8.16 -5.52 -13.78
CA LEU A 287 -9.25 -4.88 -13.04
C LEU A 287 -10.07 -4.01 -14.00
N VAL A 288 -11.38 -4.21 -14.00
CA VAL A 288 -12.38 -3.37 -14.69
C VAL A 288 -13.27 -2.76 -13.60
N LEU A 289 -13.62 -1.49 -13.71
CA LEU A 289 -14.38 -0.80 -12.66
C LEU A 289 -15.88 -1.08 -12.79
N GLY A 290 -16.40 -1.03 -14.02
CA GLY A 290 -17.81 -1.28 -14.37
C GLY A 290 -18.71 -0.05 -14.28
N CYS A 291 -18.35 0.93 -13.44
CA CYS A 291 -18.95 2.26 -13.43
C CYS A 291 -17.94 3.29 -12.90
N LEU A 292 -18.09 4.55 -13.33
CA LEU A 292 -17.32 5.69 -12.84
C LEU A 292 -18.25 6.87 -12.56
N GLY A 293 -17.81 7.78 -11.71
CA GLY A 293 -18.41 9.10 -11.50
C GLY A 293 -17.31 10.14 -11.35
N LEU A 294 -17.66 11.42 -11.30
CA LEU A 294 -16.68 12.49 -11.14
C LEU A 294 -15.94 12.40 -9.79
N ASP A 295 -16.65 12.01 -8.73
CA ASP A 295 -16.08 11.85 -7.38
C ASP A 295 -15.18 10.61 -7.22
N CYS A 296 -15.14 9.71 -8.22
CA CYS A 296 -14.16 8.63 -8.23
C CYS A 296 -12.73 9.14 -8.45
N PHE A 297 -12.58 10.34 -9.01
CA PHE A 297 -11.30 10.98 -9.26
C PHE A 297 -11.07 12.15 -8.30
N CYS A 298 -9.89 12.20 -7.72
CA CYS A 298 -9.47 13.26 -6.81
C CYS A 298 -8.16 13.88 -7.27
N LEU A 299 -7.89 15.10 -6.81
CA LEU A 299 -6.70 15.87 -7.11
C LEU A 299 -5.81 15.94 -5.87
N ASP A 300 -4.53 15.59 -6.02
CA ASP A 300 -3.57 15.82 -4.94
C ASP A 300 -3.23 17.31 -4.76
N GLU A 301 -2.36 17.59 -3.80
CA GLU A 301 -1.89 18.95 -3.49
C GLU A 301 -1.18 19.64 -4.69
N PHE A 302 -0.74 18.87 -5.69
CA PHE A 302 -0.06 19.33 -6.90
C PHE A 302 -0.98 19.38 -8.12
N GLY A 303 -2.24 18.95 -7.99
CA GLY A 303 -3.21 18.90 -9.08
C GLY A 303 -3.14 17.63 -9.93
N HIS A 304 -2.45 16.59 -9.49
CA HIS A 304 -2.45 15.29 -10.16
C HIS A 304 -3.75 14.54 -9.89
N CYS A 305 -4.30 13.90 -10.93
CA CYS A 305 -5.51 13.08 -10.86
C CYS A 305 -5.18 11.67 -10.35
N LEU A 306 -5.89 11.25 -9.30
CA LEU A 306 -5.83 9.90 -8.73
C LEU A 306 -7.23 9.29 -8.68
N LEU A 307 -7.31 7.97 -8.89
CA LEU A 307 -8.55 7.22 -8.67
C LEU A 307 -8.65 6.76 -7.20
N ASP A 308 -9.79 7.00 -6.58
CA ASP A 308 -10.11 6.51 -5.23
C ASP A 308 -11.02 5.28 -5.28
N PHE A 309 -10.45 4.11 -4.98
CA PHE A 309 -11.22 2.86 -4.91
C PHE A 309 -12.35 2.89 -3.89
N SER A 310 -12.25 3.67 -2.82
CA SER A 310 -13.33 3.77 -1.83
C SER A 310 -14.55 4.47 -2.42
N HIS A 311 -14.34 5.53 -3.21
CA HIS A 311 -15.41 6.19 -3.95
C HIS A 311 -15.97 5.29 -5.06
N VAL A 312 -15.13 4.58 -5.81
CA VAL A 312 -15.59 3.61 -6.82
C VAL A 312 -16.47 2.54 -6.19
N LEU A 313 -16.04 1.91 -5.09
CA LEU A 313 -16.82 0.86 -4.43
C LEU A 313 -18.12 1.40 -3.81
N ALA A 314 -18.10 2.62 -3.26
CA ALA A 314 -19.31 3.28 -2.76
C ALA A 314 -20.30 3.56 -3.90
N LEU A 315 -19.81 4.01 -5.06
CA LEU A 315 -20.60 4.21 -6.27
C LEU A 315 -21.20 2.90 -6.77
N CYS A 316 -20.39 1.84 -6.87
CA CYS A 316 -20.85 0.51 -7.27
C CYS A 316 -21.96 -0.01 -6.33
N ARG A 317 -21.83 0.22 -5.03
CA ARG A 317 -22.88 -0.12 -4.05
C ARG A 317 -24.16 0.65 -4.34
N GLY A 318 -24.06 1.96 -4.55
CA GLY A 318 -25.22 2.80 -4.91
C GLY A 318 -25.96 2.25 -6.14
N VAL A 319 -25.22 1.98 -7.23
CA VAL A 319 -25.74 1.44 -8.49
C VAL A 319 -26.44 0.09 -8.29
N ARG A 320 -25.97 -0.74 -7.35
CA ARG A 320 -26.59 -2.04 -7.04
C ARG A 320 -27.79 -1.96 -6.10
N ALA A 321 -27.86 -0.93 -5.26
CA ALA A 321 -28.96 -0.72 -4.32
C ALA A 321 -30.16 0.00 -4.94
N GLU A 322 -29.91 0.95 -5.84
CA GLU A 322 -30.95 1.75 -6.49
C GLU A 322 -31.15 1.31 -7.94
N ALA A 323 -32.41 1.13 -8.36
CA ALA A 323 -32.72 0.81 -9.76
C ALA A 323 -32.50 1.99 -10.73
N ASN A 324 -32.34 3.22 -10.21
CA ASN A 324 -32.14 4.43 -11.01
C ASN A 324 -30.71 4.96 -10.80
N SER A 325 -29.82 4.71 -11.76
CA SER A 325 -28.41 5.13 -11.71
C SER A 325 -28.20 6.66 -11.65
N HIS A 326 -29.21 7.45 -12.07
CA HIS A 326 -29.15 8.91 -12.23
C HIS A 326 -29.12 9.72 -10.94
N SER A 327 -29.60 9.16 -9.82
CA SER A 327 -29.64 9.87 -8.53
C SER A 327 -28.29 9.94 -7.82
N ILE A 328 -27.33 9.10 -8.20
CA ILE A 328 -26.08 8.86 -7.46
C ILE A 328 -24.84 9.36 -8.22
N GLY A 329 -25.00 9.99 -9.39
CA GLY A 329 -23.86 10.48 -10.20
C GLY A 329 -23.01 9.36 -10.82
N ALA A 330 -23.64 8.20 -11.09
CA ALA A 330 -22.97 7.04 -11.65
C ALA A 330 -23.13 6.98 -13.18
N PHE A 331 -22.00 6.87 -13.89
CA PHE A 331 -21.98 6.64 -15.33
C PHE A 331 -21.84 5.15 -15.62
N VAL A 332 -22.93 4.55 -16.09
CA VAL A 332 -23.04 3.11 -16.36
C VAL A 332 -23.33 2.91 -17.85
N SER A 333 -22.71 1.90 -18.46
CA SER A 333 -22.89 1.60 -19.88
C SER A 333 -24.11 0.70 -20.15
N PRO A 334 -24.64 0.69 -21.40
CA PRO A 334 -25.79 -0.12 -21.78
C PRO A 334 -25.66 -1.61 -21.43
N GLU A 335 -24.50 -2.21 -21.70
CA GLU A 335 -24.26 -3.62 -21.42
C GLU A 335 -24.19 -3.93 -19.92
N VAL A 336 -23.71 -2.97 -19.11
CA VAL A 336 -23.68 -3.13 -17.65
C VAL A 336 -25.09 -3.02 -17.07
N VAL A 337 -25.90 -2.08 -17.54
CA VAL A 337 -27.32 -1.97 -17.15
C VAL A 337 -28.09 -3.24 -17.51
N ALA A 338 -27.87 -3.78 -18.71
CA ALA A 338 -28.49 -5.04 -19.12
C ALA A 338 -28.10 -6.20 -18.18
N VAL A 339 -26.81 -6.33 -17.85
CA VAL A 339 -26.32 -7.35 -16.91
C VAL A 339 -26.93 -7.18 -15.51
N LEU A 340 -27.01 -5.96 -15.01
CA LEU A 340 -27.61 -5.68 -13.70
C LEU A 340 -29.11 -6.02 -13.67
N GLY A 341 -29.83 -5.73 -14.76
CA GLY A 341 -31.24 -6.11 -14.95
C GLY A 341 -31.48 -7.62 -14.92
N ASP A 342 -30.60 -8.41 -15.53
CA ASP A 342 -30.68 -9.87 -15.58
C ASP A 342 -30.24 -10.54 -14.26
N THR A 343 -29.29 -9.96 -13.51
CA THR A 343 -28.90 -10.47 -12.17
C THR A 343 -30.00 -10.38 -11.13
N LEU A 344 -30.96 -9.48 -11.28
CA LEU A 344 -32.16 -9.44 -10.44
C LEU A 344 -33.12 -10.61 -10.75
N GLN A 345 -32.92 -11.31 -11.88
CA GLN A 345 -33.79 -12.40 -12.35
C GLN A 345 -33.12 -13.80 -12.30
N THR A 346 -31.79 -13.91 -12.33
CA THR A 346 -31.07 -15.20 -12.35
C THR A 346 -29.81 -15.20 -11.47
N LYS A 347 -29.59 -16.30 -10.74
CA LYS A 347 -28.50 -16.50 -9.76
C LYS A 347 -27.28 -17.25 -10.33
N ASP A 348 -26.91 -17.03 -11.58
CA ASP A 348 -25.71 -17.65 -12.17
C ASP A 348 -24.61 -16.60 -12.38
N ASN A 349 -23.43 -16.86 -11.81
CA ASN A 349 -22.32 -15.91 -11.68
C ASN A 349 -21.24 -16.01 -12.79
N ASP A 350 -21.56 -16.60 -13.94
CA ASP A 350 -20.61 -16.71 -15.07
C ASP A 350 -20.83 -15.59 -16.09
N PHE A 351 -20.28 -14.39 -15.80
CA PHE A 351 -20.27 -13.25 -16.73
C PHE A 351 -19.04 -13.29 -17.64
N ASP A 352 -18.97 -14.30 -18.51
CA ASP A 352 -17.83 -14.44 -19.40
C ASP A 352 -17.99 -13.50 -20.62
N GLY A 353 -17.52 -12.25 -20.46
CA GLY A 353 -17.18 -11.36 -21.58
C GLY A 353 -18.15 -10.25 -21.97
N LEU A 354 -19.25 -10.02 -21.23
CA LEU A 354 -20.19 -8.92 -21.52
C LEU A 354 -19.72 -7.56 -20.97
N VAL A 355 -19.22 -7.54 -19.72
CA VAL A 355 -18.65 -6.34 -19.09
C VAL A 355 -17.13 -6.41 -19.18
N GLY A 356 -16.50 -5.33 -19.65
CA GLY A 356 -15.07 -5.30 -19.88
C GLY A 356 -14.50 -3.90 -19.96
N CYS A 357 -13.29 -3.76 -20.51
CA CYS A 357 -12.62 -2.47 -20.65
C CYS A 357 -13.46 -1.44 -21.44
N SER A 358 -14.26 -1.91 -22.40
CA SER A 358 -15.19 -1.07 -23.17
C SER A 358 -16.27 -0.41 -22.31
N SER A 359 -16.67 -1.04 -21.21
CA SER A 359 -17.63 -0.48 -20.25
C SER A 359 -17.02 0.68 -19.49
N ASP A 360 -15.76 0.54 -19.06
CA ASP A 360 -15.02 1.64 -18.44
C ASP A 360 -14.77 2.81 -19.41
N ILE A 361 -14.54 2.51 -20.70
CA ILE A 361 -14.39 3.53 -21.76
C ILE A 361 -15.66 4.37 -21.91
N TRP A 362 -16.84 3.74 -21.84
CA TRP A 362 -18.11 4.46 -21.84
C TRP A 362 -18.20 5.43 -20.65
N SER A 363 -17.96 4.93 -19.44
CA SER A 363 -18.03 5.76 -18.23
C SER A 363 -17.00 6.90 -18.25
N LEU A 364 -15.81 6.67 -18.80
CA LEU A 364 -14.81 7.73 -19.05
C LEU A 364 -15.30 8.75 -20.09
N GLY A 365 -16.00 8.29 -21.14
CA GLY A 365 -16.66 9.17 -22.12
C GLY A 365 -17.70 10.08 -21.46
N CYS A 366 -18.50 9.55 -20.53
CA CYS A 366 -19.44 10.34 -19.73
C CYS A 366 -18.72 11.37 -18.86
N VAL A 367 -17.65 10.98 -18.14
CA VAL A 367 -16.80 11.92 -17.37
C VAL A 367 -16.30 13.06 -18.26
N LEU A 368 -15.80 12.74 -19.45
CA LEU A 368 -15.32 13.71 -20.42
C LEU A 368 -16.40 14.69 -20.89
N VAL A 369 -17.60 14.20 -21.20
CA VAL A 369 -18.73 15.07 -21.55
C VAL A 369 -19.09 15.96 -20.36
N SER A 370 -19.27 15.40 -19.17
CA SER A 370 -19.64 16.17 -17.98
C SER A 370 -18.65 17.29 -17.68
N LEU A 371 -17.35 17.03 -17.79
CA LEU A 371 -16.30 18.04 -17.59
C LEU A 371 -16.27 19.10 -18.70
N LEU A 372 -16.47 18.72 -19.96
CA LEU A 372 -16.37 19.67 -21.08
C LEU A 372 -17.63 20.51 -21.26
N THR A 373 -18.81 19.98 -20.92
CA THR A 373 -20.09 20.69 -21.04
C THR A 373 -20.55 21.31 -19.73
N MET A 374 -19.85 21.03 -18.62
CA MET A 374 -20.25 21.39 -17.26
C MET A 374 -21.67 20.95 -16.92
N ASP A 375 -22.08 19.77 -17.41
CA ASP A 375 -23.45 19.26 -17.28
C ASP A 375 -23.42 17.74 -17.04
N GLU A 376 -23.54 17.34 -15.76
CA GLU A 376 -23.58 15.94 -15.35
C GLU A 376 -24.91 15.26 -15.73
N GLN A 377 -26.02 16.01 -15.73
CA GLN A 377 -27.34 15.47 -16.04
C GLN A 377 -27.51 15.11 -17.52
N LEU A 378 -26.73 15.76 -18.39
CA LEU A 378 -26.71 15.49 -19.83
C LEU A 378 -26.35 14.03 -20.15
N VAL A 379 -25.40 13.44 -19.42
CA VAL A 379 -24.94 12.05 -19.67
C VAL A 379 -25.76 11.01 -18.92
N ALA A 380 -26.57 11.43 -17.95
CA ALA A 380 -27.45 10.55 -17.19
C ALA A 380 -28.59 10.03 -18.10
N GLY A 381 -29.27 10.87 -18.88
CA GLY A 381 -30.56 10.51 -19.52
C GLY A 381 -30.60 9.48 -20.68
N TRP A 382 -29.53 8.69 -20.93
CA TRP A 382 -29.45 7.80 -22.11
C TRP A 382 -30.38 6.57 -22.08
N ASP A 383 -30.79 6.14 -20.88
CA ASP A 383 -31.59 4.92 -20.64
C ASP A 383 -33.12 5.14 -20.69
N SER A 384 -33.55 6.37 -21.02
CA SER A 384 -34.97 6.69 -21.21
C SER A 384 -35.54 6.02 -22.47
N GLU A 385 -36.76 5.47 -22.40
CA GLU A 385 -37.33 4.61 -23.46
C GLU A 385 -37.32 5.26 -24.85
N GLY A 386 -36.53 4.68 -25.77
CA GLY A 386 -36.67 4.87 -27.23
C GLY A 386 -35.97 6.08 -27.85
N VAL A 387 -35.04 6.73 -27.14
CA VAL A 387 -34.51 8.06 -27.54
C VAL A 387 -32.97 8.13 -27.53
N TYR A 388 -32.26 6.99 -27.65
CA TYR A 388 -30.78 6.98 -27.67
C TYR A 388 -30.21 7.93 -28.75
N ASP A 389 -30.74 7.86 -29.98
CA ASP A 389 -30.26 8.65 -31.10
C ASP A 389 -30.45 10.16 -30.88
N ASP A 390 -31.51 10.57 -30.18
CA ASP A 390 -31.74 12.00 -29.91
C ASP A 390 -30.95 12.47 -28.68
N TRP A 391 -30.74 11.59 -27.69
CA TRP A 391 -29.80 11.83 -26.61
C TRP A 391 -28.36 12.02 -27.15
N GLU A 392 -27.90 11.12 -28.03
CA GLU A 392 -26.56 11.20 -28.63
C GLU A 392 -26.41 12.49 -29.45
N LYS A 393 -27.46 12.92 -30.16
CA LYS A 393 -27.47 14.20 -30.89
C LYS A 393 -27.39 15.40 -29.94
N GLU A 394 -28.11 15.39 -28.82
CA GLU A 394 -28.04 16.48 -27.84
C GLU A 394 -26.63 16.55 -27.22
N VAL A 395 -26.07 15.41 -26.80
CA VAL A 395 -24.69 15.32 -26.30
C VAL A 395 -23.71 15.86 -27.33
N ALA A 396 -23.80 15.43 -28.59
CA ALA A 396 -22.93 15.90 -29.65
C ALA A 396 -23.08 17.42 -29.90
N THR A 397 -24.29 17.95 -29.83
CA THR A 397 -24.56 19.38 -30.04
C THR A 397 -23.91 20.22 -28.94
N ARG A 398 -24.08 19.84 -27.67
CA ARG A 398 -23.47 20.52 -26.51
C ARG A 398 -21.96 20.40 -26.50
N LEU A 399 -21.43 19.22 -26.79
CA LEU A 399 -20.00 18.97 -26.85
C LEU A 399 -19.34 19.80 -27.95
N ASN A 400 -19.92 19.82 -29.16
CA ASN A 400 -19.43 20.64 -30.26
C ASN A 400 -19.49 22.13 -29.91
N ALA A 401 -20.58 22.60 -29.28
CA ALA A 401 -20.70 23.99 -28.85
C ALA A 401 -19.62 24.40 -27.83
N SER A 402 -19.25 23.48 -26.93
CA SER A 402 -18.24 23.72 -25.90
C SER A 402 -16.81 23.72 -26.45
N LEU A 403 -16.55 22.92 -27.48
CA LEU A 403 -15.23 22.78 -28.10
C LEU A 403 -15.02 23.71 -29.31
N LEU A 404 -16.08 24.34 -29.83
CA LEU A 404 -16.04 25.17 -31.03
C LEU A 404 -15.04 26.33 -30.86
N GLY A 405 -14.08 26.42 -31.78
CA GLY A 405 -13.06 27.47 -31.76
C GLY A 405 -11.89 27.22 -30.81
N THR A 406 -11.87 26.09 -30.10
CA THR A 406 -10.72 25.64 -29.31
C THR A 406 -9.84 24.70 -30.14
N GLN A 407 -8.57 24.52 -29.74
CA GLN A 407 -7.70 23.51 -30.36
C GLN A 407 -8.14 22.06 -30.08
N PHE A 408 -9.19 21.84 -29.27
CA PHE A 408 -9.68 20.52 -28.86
C PHE A 408 -10.89 20.03 -29.67
N GLU A 409 -11.31 20.74 -30.71
CA GLU A 409 -12.40 20.33 -31.61
C GLU A 409 -12.31 18.86 -32.09
N PRO A 410 -11.12 18.29 -32.42
CA PRO A 410 -11.01 16.87 -32.80
C PRO A 410 -11.40 15.88 -31.69
N LEU A 411 -11.37 16.28 -30.43
CA LEU A 411 -11.71 15.43 -29.28
C LEU A 411 -13.20 15.03 -29.30
N ALA A 412 -14.06 15.89 -29.86
CA ALA A 412 -15.50 15.63 -29.95
C ALA A 412 -15.81 14.30 -30.66
N GLY A 413 -15.09 14.00 -31.74
CA GLY A 413 -15.29 12.77 -32.51
C GLY A 413 -14.96 11.51 -31.70
N ILE A 414 -13.85 11.54 -30.94
CA ILE A 414 -13.42 10.40 -30.13
C ILE A 414 -14.34 10.19 -28.93
N ILE A 415 -14.77 11.27 -28.27
CA ILE A 415 -15.74 11.18 -27.15
C ILE A 415 -17.04 10.55 -27.64
N ARG A 416 -17.53 10.94 -28.81
CA ARG A 416 -18.71 10.31 -29.42
C ARG A 416 -18.52 8.82 -29.68
N SER A 417 -17.34 8.41 -30.14
CA SER A 417 -17.03 6.98 -30.28
C SER A 417 -16.98 6.23 -28.94
N CYS A 418 -16.57 6.88 -27.84
CA CYS A 418 -16.64 6.29 -26.50
C CYS A 418 -18.09 6.01 -26.08
N LEU A 419 -18.99 6.91 -26.46
CA LEU A 419 -20.44 6.79 -26.25
C LEU A 419 -21.13 6.03 -27.39
N SER A 420 -20.50 4.97 -27.91
CA SER A 420 -21.16 4.05 -28.85
C SER A 420 -21.98 3.02 -28.09
N TYR A 421 -23.24 2.79 -28.52
CA TYR A 421 -24.11 1.78 -27.92
C TYR A 421 -23.50 0.38 -28.04
N ASP A 422 -22.87 0.06 -29.18
CA ASP A 422 -22.13 -1.19 -29.37
C ASP A 422 -20.73 -1.08 -28.71
N PRO A 423 -20.40 -1.92 -27.70
CA PRO A 423 -19.10 -1.90 -27.05
C PRO A 423 -17.92 -2.08 -28.01
N LYS A 424 -18.10 -2.78 -29.14
CA LYS A 424 -17.05 -2.99 -30.15
C LYS A 424 -16.74 -1.75 -30.97
N GLY A 425 -17.66 -0.78 -31.00
CA GLY A 425 -17.47 0.50 -31.69
C GLY A 425 -16.66 1.52 -30.87
N ARG A 426 -16.34 1.20 -29.60
CA ARG A 426 -15.63 2.11 -28.70
C ARG A 426 -14.11 2.04 -28.93
N PRO A 427 -13.39 3.17 -28.85
CA PRO A 427 -11.95 3.23 -29.06
C PRO A 427 -11.20 2.61 -27.87
N GLU A 428 -9.91 2.37 -28.00
CA GLU A 428 -9.08 2.04 -26.85
C GLU A 428 -8.76 3.28 -26.02
N ILE A 429 -8.52 3.11 -24.71
CA ILE A 429 -8.13 4.23 -23.83
C ILE A 429 -6.85 4.92 -24.35
N ALA A 430 -5.94 4.16 -24.97
CA ALA A 430 -4.73 4.69 -25.57
C ALA A 430 -5.02 5.70 -26.69
N ASP A 431 -6.11 5.54 -27.44
CA ASP A 431 -6.48 6.45 -28.52
C ASP A 431 -7.00 7.78 -28.00
N ILE A 432 -7.78 7.73 -26.91
CA ILE A 432 -8.24 8.92 -26.18
C ILE A 432 -7.02 9.70 -25.66
N TRP A 433 -6.11 9.02 -24.98
CA TRP A 433 -4.89 9.63 -24.44
C TRP A 433 -4.00 10.24 -25.54
N LYS A 434 -3.77 9.50 -26.65
CA LYS A 434 -2.97 9.98 -27.80
C LYS A 434 -3.60 11.23 -28.42
N CYS A 435 -4.92 11.26 -28.55
CA CYS A 435 -5.63 12.42 -29.07
C CYS A 435 -5.41 13.64 -28.19
N ILE A 436 -5.74 13.55 -26.90
CA ILE A 436 -5.61 14.68 -25.97
C ILE A 436 -4.16 15.18 -25.92
N ARG A 437 -3.18 14.26 -25.85
CA ARG A 437 -1.75 14.61 -25.88
C ARG A 437 -1.35 15.36 -27.16
N GLY A 438 -1.81 14.89 -28.32
CA GLY A 438 -1.51 15.52 -29.60
C GLY A 438 -2.07 16.94 -29.72
N LEU A 439 -3.19 17.21 -29.05
CA LEU A 439 -3.83 18.52 -29.01
C LEU A 439 -3.12 19.46 -28.02
N LEU A 440 -2.60 18.94 -26.90
CA LEU A 440 -1.85 19.71 -25.90
C LEU A 440 -0.42 20.03 -26.33
N MET A 441 0.24 19.14 -27.07
CA MET A 441 1.66 19.25 -27.43
C MET A 441 1.83 19.58 -28.93
N LYS A 442 2.05 20.85 -29.30
CA LYS A 442 2.27 21.23 -30.72
C LYS A 442 3.68 20.89 -31.24
N SER A 443 3.72 19.95 -32.19
CA SER A 443 4.76 19.59 -33.18
C SER A 443 5.97 18.73 -32.75
N GLY A 444 6.15 17.61 -33.47
CA GLY A 444 7.44 17.33 -34.11
C GLY A 444 8.31 16.18 -33.62
N HIS A 445 7.84 15.17 -32.88
CA HIS A 445 8.67 13.98 -32.59
C HIS A 445 7.89 12.67 -32.71
N VAL A 446 8.55 11.68 -33.31
CA VAL A 446 8.04 10.35 -33.66
C VAL A 446 7.50 9.63 -32.41
N ALA A 447 6.26 9.17 -32.51
CA ALA A 447 5.58 8.39 -31.49
C ALA A 447 6.27 7.03 -31.27
N LEU A 448 6.59 6.70 -30.02
CA LEU A 448 6.56 5.30 -29.58
C LEU A 448 5.14 5.03 -29.11
N ALA A 449 4.39 4.29 -29.93
CA ALA A 449 3.13 3.72 -29.51
C ALA A 449 3.39 2.73 -28.35
N PRO A 450 2.48 2.61 -27.37
CA PRO A 450 2.45 1.41 -26.54
C PRO A 450 2.25 0.20 -27.45
N ASP A 451 3.03 -0.86 -27.24
CA ASP A 451 2.91 -2.11 -27.99
C ASP A 451 1.44 -2.58 -27.99
N ASP A 452 0.95 -2.90 -29.19
CA ASP A 452 -0.28 -3.67 -29.44
C ASP A 452 -0.07 -5.07 -28.83
N ASP A 453 -0.30 -5.20 -27.52
CA ASP A 453 -0.41 -6.49 -26.87
C ASP A 453 -1.74 -7.09 -27.34
N SER A 454 -1.66 -7.92 -28.39
CA SER A 454 -2.78 -8.72 -28.89
C SER A 454 -3.55 -9.31 -27.71
N ALA A 455 -4.85 -9.02 -27.66
CA ALA A 455 -5.76 -9.47 -26.63
C ALA A 455 -5.83 -11.01 -26.59
N ALA A 456 -4.88 -11.63 -25.91
CA ALA A 456 -5.16 -12.89 -25.24
C ALA A 456 -6.28 -12.59 -24.24
N GLN A 457 -7.33 -13.39 -24.29
CA GLN A 457 -8.53 -13.28 -23.46
C GLN A 457 -8.12 -13.36 -21.97
N LYS A 458 -7.73 -12.21 -21.40
CA LYS A 458 -7.41 -12.07 -19.99
C LYS A 458 -8.75 -12.06 -19.27
N SER A 459 -8.92 -12.98 -18.33
CA SER A 459 -10.05 -12.92 -17.40
C SER A 459 -9.94 -11.61 -16.62
N PHE A 460 -10.93 -10.73 -16.79
CA PHE A 460 -11.03 -9.47 -16.06
C PHE A 460 -11.89 -9.67 -14.81
N ARG A 461 -11.54 -8.96 -13.72
CA ARG A 461 -12.38 -8.85 -12.52
C ARG A 461 -13.05 -7.49 -12.52
N CYS A 462 -14.37 -7.48 -12.64
CA CYS A 462 -15.18 -6.26 -12.57
C CYS A 462 -15.51 -5.91 -11.12
N LEU A 463 -15.14 -4.72 -10.64
CA LEU A 463 -15.41 -4.28 -9.27
C LEU A 463 -16.90 -4.09 -8.99
N LEU A 464 -17.66 -3.56 -9.95
CA LEU A 464 -19.11 -3.42 -9.84
C LEU A 464 -19.83 -4.77 -9.67
N LEU A 465 -19.29 -5.84 -10.24
CA LEU A 465 -19.86 -7.19 -10.07
C LEU A 465 -19.25 -7.93 -8.86
N GLY A 466 -18.22 -7.38 -8.24
CA GLY A 466 -17.51 -7.94 -7.07
C GLY A 466 -18.36 -7.99 -5.81
N GLU A 467 -17.97 -8.83 -4.84
CA GLU A 467 -18.73 -9.01 -3.61
C GLU A 467 -18.59 -7.84 -2.63
N LEU A 468 -17.47 -7.11 -2.66
CA LEU A 468 -17.34 -5.92 -1.81
C LEU A 468 -18.34 -4.82 -2.21
N SER A 469 -18.77 -4.81 -3.48
CA SER A 469 -19.77 -3.89 -4.01
C SER A 469 -21.21 -4.28 -3.65
N SER A 470 -21.47 -5.52 -3.19
CA SER A 470 -22.80 -6.00 -2.80
C SER A 470 -23.10 -5.88 -1.30
N MET A 471 -22.17 -5.35 -0.51
CA MET A 471 -22.29 -5.23 0.95
C MET A 471 -22.98 -3.93 1.36
N PHE A 472 -24.01 -4.00 2.22
CA PHE A 472 -24.91 -2.89 2.55
C PHE A 472 -25.34 -2.85 4.01
N ILE A 473 -24.92 -1.80 4.74
CA ILE A 473 -25.45 -1.57 6.10
C ILE A 473 -26.91 -1.09 6.00
N GLU A 474 -27.84 -1.89 6.51
CA GLU A 474 -29.20 -1.43 6.85
C GLU A 474 -29.12 -0.54 8.09
N SER A 475 -29.43 0.75 7.95
CA SER A 475 -29.68 1.63 9.10
C SER A 475 -31.03 1.29 9.70
N GLY A 476 -31.04 0.78 10.93
CA GLY A 476 -32.26 0.52 11.69
C GLY A 476 -33.10 1.78 11.95
N ASP A 477 -34.42 1.52 12.03
CA ASP A 477 -35.53 2.35 12.51
C ASP A 477 -36.18 3.35 11.54
N VAL A 478 -37.20 2.88 10.79
CA VAL A 478 -38.57 3.42 10.85
C VAL A 478 -39.57 2.26 10.66
N GLU A 479 -40.36 1.96 11.70
CA GLU A 479 -41.56 1.12 11.62
C GLU A 479 -42.59 1.72 10.65
N SER A 480 -43.14 0.91 9.75
CA SER A 480 -44.59 0.95 9.47
C SER A 480 -45.06 -0.35 8.83
N ASP A 481 -45.98 -0.99 9.54
CA ASP A 481 -46.80 -2.14 9.15
C ASP A 481 -47.43 -2.03 7.74
N VAL A 482 -47.30 -3.07 6.93
CA VAL A 482 -48.45 -3.67 6.22
C VAL A 482 -48.30 -5.19 6.16
N LYS A 483 -49.13 -5.88 6.96
CA LYS A 483 -49.46 -7.31 6.83
C LYS A 483 -50.04 -7.62 5.45
N ALA A 484 -49.61 -8.73 4.84
CA ALA A 484 -50.52 -9.59 4.08
C ALA A 484 -50.12 -11.07 4.22
N HIS A 485 -51.14 -11.86 4.55
CA HIS A 485 -51.18 -13.24 4.98
C HIS A 485 -51.03 -14.28 3.86
N LEU A 486 -50.49 -15.46 4.24
CA LEU A 486 -50.91 -16.86 3.90
C LEU A 486 -50.93 -17.25 2.39
N SER A 487 -50.51 -18.42 1.92
CA SER A 487 -50.64 -19.79 2.43
C SER A 487 -49.75 -20.73 1.58
N GLN A 488 -48.99 -21.64 2.20
CA GLN A 488 -49.14 -23.11 2.14
C GLN A 488 -49.43 -23.75 0.76
N GLY A 489 -48.58 -24.72 0.41
CA GLY A 489 -48.82 -25.70 -0.64
C GLY A 489 -47.59 -26.59 -0.88
N ALA A 490 -47.29 -27.45 0.08
CA ALA A 490 -46.44 -28.62 -0.16
C ALA A 490 -47.30 -29.69 -0.85
N GLU A 491 -46.78 -30.34 -1.88
CA GLU A 491 -47.02 -31.76 -2.12
C GLU A 491 -45.94 -32.31 -3.09
N GLU A 492 -45.23 -33.30 -2.56
CA GLU A 492 -44.30 -34.17 -3.24
C GLU A 492 -45.07 -35.14 -4.16
N ASN A 493 -44.48 -35.52 -5.29
CA ASN A 493 -44.58 -36.90 -5.76
C ASN A 493 -43.49 -37.27 -6.77
N SER A 494 -42.58 -38.11 -6.25
CA SER A 494 -41.97 -39.30 -6.85
C SER A 494 -42.02 -39.52 -8.37
N SER A 495 -40.84 -39.80 -8.95
CA SER A 495 -40.57 -41.13 -9.52
C SER A 495 -39.08 -41.37 -9.75
N ASP A 496 -38.65 -42.55 -9.31
CA ASP A 496 -37.33 -43.13 -9.41
C ASP A 496 -36.89 -43.41 -10.86
N GLN A 497 -35.58 -43.36 -11.12
CA GLN A 497 -34.83 -44.52 -11.64
C GLN A 497 -33.31 -44.29 -11.59
N ASP A 498 -32.68 -45.12 -10.75
CA ASP A 498 -31.27 -45.53 -10.80
C ASP A 498 -30.96 -46.28 -12.11
N ASP A 499 -29.75 -46.14 -12.63
CA ASP A 499 -28.81 -47.27 -12.70
C ASP A 499 -27.41 -46.80 -13.12
N GLY A 500 -26.43 -47.12 -12.28
CA GLY A 500 -25.01 -46.92 -12.55
C GLY A 500 -24.36 -48.12 -13.24
N SER A 501 -23.21 -47.90 -13.88
CA SER A 501 -21.92 -48.47 -13.44
C SER A 501 -20.84 -48.49 -14.54
N ASN A 502 -19.62 -48.21 -14.07
CA ASN A 502 -18.31 -48.72 -14.49
C ASN A 502 -17.75 -48.50 -15.91
N GLY A 503 -16.78 -47.59 -15.96
CA GLY A 503 -15.35 -47.94 -16.02
C GLY A 503 -14.76 -48.33 -17.38
N ASP A 504 -13.78 -47.55 -17.86
CA ASP A 504 -12.46 -48.14 -18.14
C ASP A 504 -11.33 -47.10 -18.26
N ASN A 505 -10.15 -47.53 -17.81
CA ASN A 505 -8.88 -46.82 -17.85
C ASN A 505 -8.34 -46.68 -19.29
N ARG A 506 -7.65 -45.57 -19.57
CA ARG A 506 -6.37 -45.65 -20.29
C ARG A 506 -5.48 -44.42 -20.06
N VAL A 507 -4.33 -44.70 -19.47
CA VAL A 507 -3.15 -43.84 -19.38
C VAL A 507 -2.42 -43.93 -20.71
N ASP A 508 -2.04 -42.79 -21.27
CA ASP A 508 -0.90 -42.70 -22.19
C ASP A 508 -0.01 -41.52 -21.80
N LEU A 509 1.19 -41.87 -21.37
CA LEU A 509 2.34 -41.01 -21.17
C LEU A 509 3.16 -41.03 -22.47
N SER A 510 3.33 -39.88 -23.12
CA SER A 510 4.52 -39.59 -23.91
C SER A 510 4.71 -38.07 -23.96
N GLY A 511 5.97 -37.66 -23.76
CA GLY A 511 6.32 -36.31 -23.36
C GLY A 511 6.52 -35.34 -24.51
N SER A 512 6.58 -34.06 -24.15
CA SER A 512 7.61 -33.14 -24.64
C SER A 512 7.59 -31.88 -23.78
N ASP A 513 8.78 -31.35 -23.54
CA ASP A 513 9.09 -30.10 -22.83
C ASP A 513 8.02 -29.00 -22.94
N GLY A 514 7.43 -28.64 -21.80
CA GLY A 514 6.60 -27.44 -21.70
C GLY A 514 7.46 -26.18 -21.73
N PRO A 515 7.09 -25.13 -22.48
CA PRO A 515 7.83 -23.88 -22.46
C PRO A 515 7.64 -23.24 -21.09
N GLN A 516 8.75 -23.04 -20.37
CA GLN A 516 8.78 -22.14 -19.23
C GLN A 516 8.28 -20.77 -19.72
N SER A 517 7.08 -20.37 -19.27
CA SER A 517 6.53 -19.05 -19.54
C SER A 517 7.49 -17.99 -18.99
N ALA A 518 8.29 -17.43 -19.89
CA ALA A 518 9.22 -16.37 -19.58
C ALA A 518 8.40 -15.13 -19.20
N ARG A 519 8.51 -14.71 -17.93
CA ARG A 519 8.12 -13.37 -17.50
C ARG A 519 8.88 -12.37 -18.38
N MET A 520 8.19 -11.72 -19.32
CA MET A 520 8.80 -10.69 -20.16
C MET A 520 8.95 -9.41 -19.32
N PHE A 521 10.17 -9.11 -18.90
CA PHE A 521 10.49 -7.83 -18.25
C PHE A 521 10.59 -6.75 -19.33
N LYS A 522 9.69 -5.77 -19.34
CA LYS A 522 9.83 -4.56 -20.17
C LYS A 522 11.05 -3.78 -19.66
N SER A 523 12.04 -3.54 -20.51
CA SER A 523 13.25 -2.78 -20.18
C SER A 523 13.54 -1.74 -21.26
N SER A 524 13.81 -0.51 -20.84
CA SER A 524 14.21 0.59 -21.73
C SER A 524 15.69 0.90 -21.49
N THR A 525 16.47 1.03 -22.56
CA THR A 525 17.92 1.28 -22.47
C THR A 525 18.22 2.75 -22.70
N LEU A 526 18.72 3.44 -21.67
CA LEU A 526 19.10 4.85 -21.74
C LEU A 526 20.57 4.98 -22.15
N THR A 527 20.83 5.53 -23.33
CA THR A 527 22.17 5.58 -23.94
C THR A 527 22.66 7.01 -24.09
N ALA A 528 23.26 7.56 -23.04
CA ALA A 528 23.96 8.87 -23.12
C ALA A 528 25.38 8.85 -22.58
N HIS A 529 25.74 7.87 -21.74
CA HIS A 529 27.10 7.76 -21.20
C HIS A 529 28.09 7.16 -22.18
N ARG A 530 29.34 7.61 -22.10
CA ARG A 530 30.46 7.16 -22.95
C ARG A 530 31.35 6.12 -22.27
N ASP A 531 31.12 5.84 -20.99
CA ASP A 531 31.84 4.86 -20.19
C ASP A 531 30.87 4.24 -19.15
N CYS A 532 31.33 3.29 -18.33
CA CYS A 532 30.51 2.57 -17.37
C CYS A 532 29.70 3.50 -16.46
N VAL A 533 28.40 3.21 -16.32
CA VAL A 533 27.53 3.84 -15.33
C VAL A 533 27.85 3.25 -13.95
N THR A 534 28.18 4.10 -13.00
CA THR A 534 28.74 3.72 -11.69
C THR A 534 27.74 3.81 -10.56
N GLY A 535 26.71 4.64 -10.73
CA GLY A 535 25.70 4.84 -9.72
C GLY A 535 24.49 5.55 -10.28
N LEU A 536 23.34 5.26 -9.68
CA LEU A 536 22.04 5.85 -9.98
C LEU A 536 21.47 6.47 -8.71
N ALA A 537 20.88 7.65 -8.82
CA ALA A 537 20.16 8.31 -7.75
C ALA A 537 18.84 8.87 -8.26
N ILE A 538 17.80 8.82 -7.44
CA ILE A 538 16.46 9.31 -7.76
C ILE A 538 16.13 10.40 -6.74
N GLY A 539 15.77 11.60 -7.22
CA GLY A 539 15.37 12.72 -6.36
C GLY A 539 14.85 13.90 -7.18
N GLY A 540 14.00 14.72 -6.58
CA GLY A 540 13.45 15.94 -7.21
C GLY A 540 12.75 15.71 -8.57
N GLY A 541 12.18 14.52 -8.81
CA GLY A 541 11.51 14.18 -10.08
C GLY A 541 12.43 13.70 -11.21
N PHE A 542 13.75 13.57 -10.96
CA PHE A 542 14.73 13.14 -11.94
C PHE A 542 15.49 11.87 -11.52
N LEU A 543 15.97 11.13 -12.51
CA LEU A 543 16.96 10.08 -12.37
C LEU A 543 18.33 10.65 -12.73
N PHE A 544 19.29 10.55 -11.82
CA PHE A 544 20.68 10.92 -12.05
C PHE A 544 21.50 9.66 -12.29
N SER A 545 22.21 9.61 -13.41
CA SER A 545 23.18 8.56 -13.68
C SER A 545 24.59 9.12 -13.69
N SER A 546 25.46 8.57 -12.85
CA SER A 546 26.88 8.90 -12.80
C SER A 546 27.71 7.91 -13.61
N SER A 547 28.82 8.36 -14.19
CA SER A 547 29.68 7.50 -15.01
C SER A 547 31.18 7.80 -14.87
N TYR A 548 31.99 6.81 -15.24
CA TYR A 548 33.42 6.97 -15.48
C TYR A 548 33.76 7.95 -16.61
N ASP A 549 32.79 8.37 -17.44
CA ASP A 549 32.98 9.43 -18.42
C ASP A 549 33.09 10.84 -17.82
N LYS A 550 33.05 10.94 -16.48
CA LYS A 550 33.16 12.16 -15.65
C LYS A 550 31.93 13.05 -15.71
N THR A 551 30.80 12.55 -16.19
CA THR A 551 29.55 13.29 -16.29
C THR A 551 28.44 12.65 -15.48
N ILE A 552 27.45 13.47 -15.10
CA ILE A 552 26.18 12.99 -14.56
C ILE A 552 25.11 13.33 -15.59
N ASN A 553 24.41 12.33 -16.10
CA ASN A 553 23.26 12.57 -16.93
C ASN A 553 21.99 12.60 -16.08
N VAL A 554 21.16 13.59 -16.34
CA VAL A 554 19.86 13.79 -15.72
C VAL A 554 18.81 13.28 -16.70
N TRP A 555 17.96 12.40 -16.23
CA TRP A 555 16.86 11.83 -16.99
C TRP A 555 15.55 12.18 -16.31
N SER A 556 14.54 12.49 -17.10
CA SER A 556 13.19 12.66 -16.59
C SER A 556 12.65 11.30 -16.16
N LEU A 557 12.07 11.20 -14.96
CA LEU A 557 11.40 9.97 -14.51
C LEU A 557 10.05 9.73 -15.20
N GLN A 558 9.52 10.72 -15.90
CA GLN A 558 8.22 10.64 -16.57
C GLN A 558 8.31 9.91 -17.91
N ASP A 559 9.35 10.19 -18.70
CA ASP A 559 9.51 9.70 -20.07
C ASP A 559 10.90 9.10 -20.35
N PHE A 560 11.78 9.07 -19.35
CA PHE A 560 13.19 8.67 -19.47
C PHE A 560 13.98 9.46 -20.52
N SER A 561 13.50 10.65 -20.90
CA SER A 561 14.24 11.52 -21.81
C SER A 561 15.50 12.04 -21.12
N HIS A 562 16.55 12.25 -21.91
CA HIS A 562 17.76 12.92 -21.43
C HIS A 562 17.46 14.41 -21.28
N VAL A 563 17.50 14.90 -20.04
CA VAL A 563 17.19 16.30 -19.70
C VAL A 563 18.45 17.14 -19.81
N GLN A 564 19.54 16.69 -19.17
CA GLN A 564 20.78 17.46 -19.12
C GLN A 564 21.99 16.58 -18.79
N CYS A 565 23.18 17.08 -19.12
CA CYS A 565 24.45 16.50 -18.75
C CYS A 565 25.21 17.48 -17.84
N LEU A 566 25.32 17.16 -16.55
CA LEU A 566 26.09 17.93 -15.58
C LEU A 566 27.58 17.60 -15.75
N LYS A 567 28.38 18.64 -15.96
CA LYS A 567 29.82 18.54 -16.22
C LYS A 567 30.57 19.38 -15.20
N GLY A 568 31.62 18.82 -14.61
CA GLY A 568 32.39 19.54 -13.59
C GLY A 568 33.38 18.69 -12.82
N HIS A 569 33.23 17.36 -12.88
CA HIS A 569 34.18 16.42 -12.29
C HIS A 569 35.47 16.32 -13.10
N GLU A 570 36.61 16.41 -12.42
CA GLU A 570 37.93 16.25 -13.04
C GLU A 570 38.34 14.78 -13.18
N HIS A 571 37.76 13.92 -12.34
CA HIS A 571 38.03 12.50 -12.24
C HIS A 571 36.77 11.65 -12.49
N LYS A 572 36.95 10.33 -12.54
CA LYS A 572 35.87 9.38 -12.74
C LYS A 572 34.89 9.44 -11.57
N ILE A 573 33.60 9.56 -11.85
CA ILE A 573 32.57 9.52 -10.81
C ILE A 573 32.40 8.07 -10.39
N THR A 574 32.35 7.81 -9.10
CA THR A 574 32.28 6.45 -8.53
C THR A 574 30.95 6.21 -7.84
N SER A 575 30.29 7.27 -7.37
CA SER A 575 29.10 7.18 -6.54
C SER A 575 28.27 8.46 -6.62
N ILE A 576 26.97 8.31 -6.40
CA ILE A 576 25.99 9.38 -6.45
C ILE A 576 24.85 9.09 -5.48
N VAL A 577 24.27 10.12 -4.86
CA VAL A 577 23.13 10.04 -3.95
C VAL A 577 22.28 11.30 -4.08
N ALA A 578 20.97 11.18 -3.86
CA ALA A 578 20.04 12.30 -3.84
C ALA A 578 19.45 12.48 -2.44
N VAL A 579 19.11 13.73 -2.11
CA VAL A 579 18.52 14.14 -0.83
C VAL A 579 17.32 15.04 -1.12
N ASP A 580 16.13 14.63 -0.66
CA ASP A 580 14.88 15.36 -0.86
C ASP A 580 14.35 15.85 0.50
N ASN A 581 14.35 17.17 0.73
CA ASN A 581 13.88 17.79 1.98
C ASN A 581 12.60 18.63 1.80
N GLY A 582 11.68 18.17 0.96
CA GLY A 582 10.36 18.79 0.74
C GLY A 582 10.38 20.03 -0.17
N ASN A 583 11.22 21.02 0.14
CA ASN A 583 11.36 22.24 -0.67
C ASN A 583 12.65 22.30 -1.51
N HIS A 584 13.61 21.43 -1.23
CA HIS A 584 14.91 21.43 -1.88
C HIS A 584 15.38 19.99 -2.12
N SER A 585 15.71 19.70 -3.37
CA SER A 585 16.32 18.44 -3.79
C SER A 585 17.77 18.70 -4.13
N LEU A 586 18.67 17.91 -3.54
CA LEU A 586 20.10 17.98 -3.78
C LEU A 586 20.60 16.67 -4.36
N CYS A 587 21.49 16.77 -5.33
CA CYS A 587 22.23 15.63 -5.87
C CYS A 587 23.70 15.76 -5.44
N ILE A 588 24.26 14.69 -4.88
CA ILE A 588 25.63 14.66 -4.35
C ILE A 588 26.39 13.54 -5.05
N SER A 589 27.54 13.85 -5.61
CA SER A 589 28.39 12.91 -6.34
C SER A 589 29.83 12.89 -5.81
N GLY A 590 30.44 11.71 -5.83
CA GLY A 590 31.81 11.49 -5.38
C GLY A 590 32.69 11.02 -6.54
N ASP A 591 33.89 11.57 -6.65
CA ASP A 591 34.86 11.16 -7.65
C ASP A 591 36.08 10.41 -7.09
N SER A 592 36.79 9.74 -7.99
CA SER A 592 38.01 8.99 -7.65
C SER A 592 39.20 9.86 -7.26
N GLY A 593 39.08 11.19 -7.36
CA GLY A 593 40.11 12.18 -7.10
C GLY A 593 39.88 12.98 -5.82
N SER A 594 39.08 12.47 -4.88
CA SER A 594 38.73 13.06 -3.57
C SER A 594 37.70 14.20 -3.60
N GLY A 595 37.14 14.52 -4.76
CA GLY A 595 36.13 15.55 -4.90
C GLY A 595 34.73 15.05 -4.58
N ILE A 596 34.01 15.78 -3.74
CA ILE A 596 32.57 15.63 -3.51
C ILE A 596 31.89 16.87 -4.07
N PHE A 597 30.91 16.66 -4.95
CA PHE A 597 30.24 17.71 -5.68
C PHE A 597 28.76 17.71 -5.32
N ILE A 598 28.21 18.90 -5.09
CA ILE A 598 26.81 19.08 -4.69
C ILE A 598 26.13 19.92 -5.75
N TRP A 599 24.98 19.43 -6.22
CA TRP A 599 24.19 20.01 -7.31
C TRP A 599 22.80 20.35 -6.79
N SER A 600 22.31 21.56 -7.10
CA SER A 600 20.91 21.92 -6.85
C SER A 600 20.02 21.27 -7.89
N VAL A 601 18.92 20.69 -7.44
CA VAL A 601 17.85 20.20 -8.31
C VAL A 601 16.70 21.21 -8.20
N ASP A 602 16.87 22.37 -8.84
CA ASP A 602 15.86 23.43 -8.97
C ASP A 602 15.38 23.53 -10.43
N SER A 603 14.32 24.30 -10.69
CA SER A 603 13.71 24.48 -12.03
C SER A 603 14.67 24.96 -13.13
N THR A 604 15.82 25.52 -12.75
CA THR A 604 16.92 25.86 -13.65
C THR A 604 18.17 25.07 -13.23
N LEU A 605 18.21 23.78 -13.59
CA LEU A 605 19.38 22.92 -13.37
C LEU A 605 20.63 23.59 -13.96
N LYS A 606 21.48 24.12 -13.09
CA LYS A 606 22.72 24.79 -13.50
C LYS A 606 23.76 23.73 -13.88
N GLU A 607 24.53 24.00 -14.93
CA GLU A 607 25.61 23.11 -15.37
C GLU A 607 26.79 23.06 -14.39
N GLU A 608 26.89 24.03 -13.46
CA GLU A 608 27.95 24.11 -12.48
C GLU A 608 27.49 23.62 -11.09
N PRO A 609 28.37 22.93 -10.33
CA PRO A 609 28.05 22.45 -8.99
C PRO A 609 27.92 23.64 -8.02
N LEU A 610 26.93 23.57 -7.12
CA LEU A 610 26.74 24.54 -6.04
C LEU A 610 27.96 24.62 -5.13
N TYR A 611 28.49 23.44 -4.78
CA TYR A 611 29.67 23.32 -3.93
C TYR A 611 30.59 22.23 -4.45
N LYS A 612 31.89 22.51 -4.38
CA LYS A 612 32.95 21.53 -4.57
C LYS A 612 33.68 21.38 -3.25
N TRP A 613 33.55 20.23 -2.63
CA TRP A 613 34.34 19.87 -1.47
C TRP A 613 35.54 19.06 -1.94
N TYR A 614 36.72 19.57 -1.65
CA TYR A 614 37.98 18.85 -1.83
C TYR A 614 38.58 18.64 -0.46
N GLU A 615 39.04 17.42 -0.20
CA GLU A 615 39.93 17.24 0.93
C GLU A 615 41.33 17.71 0.53
N HIS A 616 41.71 18.88 1.04
CA HIS A 616 43.03 19.44 0.80
C HIS A 616 44.12 18.54 1.39
N ASN A 617 45.07 18.14 0.52
CA ASN A 617 46.41 17.69 0.87
C ASN A 617 46.54 16.45 1.77
N ASP A 618 45.85 15.36 1.43
CA ASP A 618 46.30 14.04 1.87
C ASP A 618 46.61 13.17 0.65
N TRP A 619 47.90 13.00 0.36
CA TRP A 619 48.43 12.14 -0.71
C TRP A 619 48.03 10.67 -0.56
N ILE A 620 47.45 10.31 0.59
CA ILE A 620 46.93 8.99 0.94
C ILE A 620 45.45 8.85 0.55
N TYR A 621 44.71 9.94 0.37
CA TYR A 621 43.27 9.87 0.10
C TYR A 621 43.01 9.33 -1.31
N ARG A 622 42.58 8.07 -1.36
CA ARG A 622 42.37 7.32 -2.60
C ARG A 622 40.90 7.33 -2.99
N GLY A 623 40.41 8.52 -3.35
CA GLY A 623 39.10 8.72 -3.96
C GLY A 623 37.90 8.36 -3.08
N VAL A 624 36.74 8.91 -3.40
CA VAL A 624 35.48 8.43 -2.85
C VAL A 624 35.10 7.19 -3.66
N ASP A 625 34.76 6.08 -3.03
CA ASP A 625 34.24 4.88 -3.72
C ASP A 625 32.75 4.66 -3.46
N CYS A 626 32.23 5.15 -2.31
CA CYS A 626 30.82 5.05 -1.98
C CYS A 626 30.32 6.24 -1.16
N LEU A 627 29.02 6.51 -1.31
CA LEU A 627 28.30 7.58 -0.62
C LEU A 627 27.01 7.01 -0.02
N ALA A 628 26.62 7.53 1.14
CA ALA A 628 25.32 7.25 1.77
C ALA A 628 24.82 8.48 2.52
N VAL A 629 23.51 8.71 2.55
CA VAL A 629 22.90 9.82 3.31
C VAL A 629 21.95 9.28 4.37
N SER A 630 21.91 9.93 5.52
CA SER A 630 20.90 9.70 6.56
C SER A 630 19.79 10.74 6.48
N GLY A 631 18.55 10.32 6.73
CA GLY A 631 17.39 11.21 6.86
C GLY A 631 17.48 12.22 8.01
N THR A 632 18.52 12.14 8.85
CA THR A 632 18.85 13.13 9.89
C THR A 632 19.80 14.25 9.41
N GLY A 633 20.15 14.30 8.12
CA GLY A 633 20.96 15.39 7.55
C GLY A 633 22.47 15.17 7.54
N TYR A 634 22.94 13.91 7.56
CA TYR A 634 24.36 13.58 7.45
C TYR A 634 24.68 12.81 6.17
N LEU A 635 25.80 13.16 5.52
CA LEU A 635 26.39 12.44 4.40
C LEU A 635 27.59 11.61 4.87
N TYR A 636 27.69 10.36 4.45
CA TYR A 636 28.79 9.47 4.75
C TYR A 636 29.56 9.14 3.46
N THR A 637 30.88 9.22 3.52
CA THR A 637 31.79 8.89 2.41
C THR A 637 32.70 7.74 2.80
N GLY A 638 32.79 6.71 1.95
CA GLY A 638 33.77 5.63 2.08
C GLY A 638 34.90 5.76 1.06
N SER A 639 36.14 5.58 1.52
CA SER A 639 37.36 5.73 0.72
C SER A 639 38.22 4.45 0.76
N ARG A 640 39.08 4.27 -0.25
CA ARG A 640 40.03 3.13 -0.31
C ARG A 640 41.12 3.20 0.76
N ASP A 641 41.23 4.31 1.46
CA ASP A 641 42.09 4.46 2.64
C ASP A 641 41.56 3.72 3.88
N LYS A 642 40.44 2.99 3.75
CA LYS A 642 39.74 2.23 4.80
C LYS A 642 39.05 3.12 5.84
N SER A 643 38.86 4.40 5.53
CA SER A 643 38.13 5.34 6.38
C SER A 643 36.68 5.53 5.89
N VAL A 644 35.82 5.86 6.85
CA VAL A 644 34.47 6.39 6.61
C VAL A 644 34.41 7.75 7.29
N LYS A 645 33.99 8.77 6.55
CA LYS A 645 33.83 10.12 7.08
C LYS A 645 32.36 10.53 7.04
N ALA A 646 31.95 11.32 8.03
CA ALA A 646 30.61 11.86 8.13
C ALA A 646 30.65 13.39 7.99
N TRP A 647 29.76 13.92 7.16
CA TRP A 647 29.65 15.33 6.80
C TRP A 647 28.26 15.82 7.21
N SER A 648 28.19 16.93 7.94
CA SER A 648 26.89 17.56 8.26
C SER A 648 26.38 18.35 7.07
N LEU A 649 25.13 18.10 6.66
CA LEU A 649 24.45 18.83 5.59
C LEU A 649 23.69 20.07 6.13
N GLU A 650 23.67 20.30 7.45
CA GLU A 650 22.97 21.45 8.07
C GLU A 650 23.49 22.82 7.59
N VAL A 651 24.80 22.90 7.28
CA VAL A 651 25.45 24.13 6.80
C VAL A 651 24.91 24.55 5.42
N ILE A 652 24.49 23.58 4.60
CA ILE A 652 23.96 23.83 3.25
C ILE A 652 22.57 24.46 3.33
N ASN A 653 21.72 24.00 4.26
CA ASN A 653 20.39 24.56 4.49
C ASN A 653 20.43 26.01 5.00
N GLN A 654 21.38 26.36 5.87
CA GLN A 654 21.46 27.72 6.44
C GLN A 654 22.01 28.77 5.46
N LEU A 655 22.94 28.40 4.58
CA LEU A 655 23.55 29.33 3.61
C LEU A 655 22.65 29.60 2.39
N TYR A 656 21.85 28.63 1.96
CA TYR A 656 20.90 28.81 0.86
C TYR A 656 19.78 29.81 1.25
N LEU A 657 19.31 29.76 2.51
CA LEU A 657 18.34 30.73 3.05
C LEU A 657 18.93 32.15 3.13
N ALA A 658 20.23 32.31 3.38
CA ALA A 658 20.88 33.61 3.47
C ALA A 658 21.05 34.33 2.11
N LEU A 659 21.10 33.59 1.00
CA LEU A 659 21.27 34.14 -0.35
C LEU A 659 19.98 34.67 -1.00
N GLN A 660 18.80 34.45 -0.37
CA GLN A 660 17.50 34.96 -0.85
C GLN A 660 17.06 36.29 -0.23
N TRP A 661 17.81 36.86 0.72
CA TRP A 661 17.50 38.17 1.31
C TRP A 661 18.33 39.26 0.60
N PRO A 662 17.75 40.44 0.27
CA PRO A 662 18.53 41.54 -0.28
C PRO A 662 19.53 42.02 0.78
N VAL A 663 20.81 41.74 0.56
CA VAL A 663 21.90 42.16 1.43
C VAL A 663 22.02 43.68 1.35
N VAL A 664 21.51 44.39 2.36
CA VAL A 664 21.84 45.81 2.58
C VAL A 664 23.24 45.88 3.16
N PHE A 665 24.20 46.37 2.38
CA PHE A 665 25.57 46.59 2.83
C PHE A 665 25.61 47.70 3.88
N PHE A 666 26.15 47.40 5.06
CA PHE A 666 26.69 48.41 5.97
C PHE A 666 28.19 48.22 6.09
N THR A 667 28.95 49.24 5.70
CA THR A 667 30.40 49.32 5.89
C THR A 667 30.71 49.72 7.33
N VAL A 668 31.38 48.84 8.08
CA VAL A 668 32.01 49.21 9.35
C VAL A 668 33.49 49.43 9.08
N GLU A 669 33.97 50.67 9.18
CA GLU A 669 35.39 51.00 9.16
C GLU A 669 36.07 50.45 10.42
N VAL A 670 37.10 49.61 10.24
CA VAL A 670 37.93 49.09 11.32
C VAL A 670 39.19 49.95 11.42
N GLY A 671 39.28 50.80 12.44
CA GLY A 671 40.50 51.53 12.78
C GLY A 671 41.51 50.64 13.51
N MET A 672 42.75 50.57 13.00
CA MET A 672 43.88 49.92 13.66
C MET A 672 44.47 50.80 14.78
N VAL A 673 44.75 50.20 15.95
CA VAL A 673 45.62 50.78 17.00
C VAL A 673 46.77 49.81 17.29
N PRO A 674 48.05 50.25 17.27
CA PRO A 674 49.19 49.39 17.56
C PRO A 674 49.65 49.45 19.03
N PHE A 675 50.49 48.46 19.39
CA PHE A 675 51.27 48.24 20.64
C PHE A 675 50.56 47.48 21.77
N GLY A 676 51.22 46.58 22.50
CA GLY A 676 52.62 46.14 22.49
C GLY A 676 52.82 45.02 23.53
N HIS A 677 53.79 44.14 23.24
CA HIS A 677 54.30 43.04 24.07
C HIS A 677 53.37 41.86 24.39
N GLY A 678 53.59 40.77 23.64
CA GLY A 678 53.64 39.40 24.18
C GLY A 678 52.31 38.71 24.46
N GLY A 679 51.60 38.30 23.41
CA GLY A 679 50.50 37.33 23.52
C GLY A 679 49.84 37.05 22.17
N SER A 680 49.70 35.77 21.80
CA SER A 680 48.96 35.36 20.60
C SER A 680 47.47 35.70 20.73
N LEU A 681 46.90 36.32 19.69
CA LEU A 681 45.46 36.50 19.53
C LEU A 681 44.87 35.22 18.93
N ILE A 682 44.06 34.48 19.68
CA ILE A 682 43.11 33.51 19.13
C ILE A 682 41.85 34.29 18.79
N ILE A 683 41.54 34.47 17.51
CA ILE A 683 40.26 35.02 17.07
C ILE A 683 39.22 33.90 17.18
N HIS A 684 38.45 33.89 18.28
CA HIS A 684 37.19 33.15 18.32
C HIS A 684 36.16 33.95 17.51
N HIS A 685 35.80 33.47 16.32
CA HIS A 685 34.62 33.97 15.61
C HIS A 685 33.36 33.48 16.34
N CYS A 686 32.88 34.25 17.32
CA CYS A 686 31.51 34.15 17.81
C CYS A 686 30.66 35.18 17.05
N LEU A 687 29.94 34.72 16.02
CA LEU A 687 28.85 35.49 15.43
C LEU A 687 27.67 35.49 16.42
N TYR A 688 27.51 36.58 17.17
CA TYR A 688 26.26 36.86 17.88
C TYR A 688 25.32 37.60 16.93
N TRP A 689 24.18 36.98 16.61
CA TRP A 689 23.03 37.69 16.05
C TRP A 689 22.23 38.28 17.21
N LYS A 690 22.22 39.61 17.34
CA LYS A 690 21.32 40.31 18.25
C LYS A 690 20.08 40.70 17.44
N MET A 691 18.97 40.01 17.68
CA MET A 691 17.65 40.45 17.21
C MET A 691 17.31 41.81 17.85
N ILE A 692 17.08 42.81 17.02
CA ILE A 692 16.10 43.88 17.24
C ILE A 692 15.28 43.99 15.97
#